data_AF-A0A3B9MDZ0-F1
#
_entry.id   AF-A0A3B9MDZ0-F1
#
_cell.length_a   1.000
_cell.length_b   1.000
_cell.length_c   1.000
_cell.angle_alpha   90.00
_cell.angle_beta   90.00
_cell.angle_gamma   90.00
#
_symmetry.space_group_name_H-M   'P 1'
#
loop_
_entity.id
_entity.type
_entity.pdbx_description
1 polymer ?
#
loop_
_entity_poly.entity_id
_entity_poly.type
_entity_poly.pdbx_seq_one_letter_code
_entity_poly.pdbx_strand_id
1 'polypeptide(L)'
;DTLPSGVTFDSSSSTLGLCSGTGPVTCAIGNLGVNATAIVTIVVAPTAQGQIVNSATASASESDFDTSNNTASISTLIQAAPASPSMVDPNLTVSTIATGLDQPTSMAFLSANDFFVLEKATGKVQRLLRDPLTGIVTTVSVLDLAVNSASERGLLGIALHPHFAANGYVYLFWSESNTGGDTTNIDSIALLGNRVDRYIWNGSVLTFDKNLIKLRSLQQDAGQSSRGNHDGGVLRFGPDGKLYIIFGDNGRRGFLQNVAAGGPVPDDQFGGPEPDDAHLTGVILRLNDDGSTPTDNPFFNVTTTLTGEAAANIKKVFAYGVRNGFGMAFDPLSGYLWTQENGDDAFDEMNRVTAGFNGGWIQAMGPINRVSEFKSIEMSYGPGNLQQLRWPPSNIADTPQAALARLYSLPGSQYTDPEFSWKYAVAPSSIGFVKGRGLGPQFEGDLLVGASRTTLLNGYLFRFRFTADRKHFSFTDPLLNDRVADNTDKFDLSESQTLLAGQDFGVVTDIQTGPNGNVFVVSLLSGAVYEIKQKPGTIFYATLNGPQEVPPTNSTASGTATLVLSPDEKTARVALNFSGLSSTQTAAHIHGPAAIGSTAGVLFGLPDGQVSDFKIDLTPPQASDLKNGLWYVNVHSNTFPNGEIRGQFQTSASASTVQFGATQIGVGEGEGSVSLIVTRSGNTSGTADVSYATMDSASATNCNDVNTGVASSRCDYQTTGGTLHFTSGETSKSISIPIVDDSYAEGSSESFIVALNNATGSGVLLSSPSTVIVTINDNDSVNGANPIEQTSFFVRQHYLDFLNREPDANGFAFWNNQITSCVADQACIDVKRINVSAAFFLSIEFQETGYLVERLYKSSYGDAIGTSNFGPTHQLPVPVIRLNEFLPDTQQIGQGVVVGESGWEQVLENNKQAFIAEFVQRSRFTTAYPTTMTSAQFVDALFTNTGVTPSASERTSVINEFGGASTSADTSARARALRRVAENSSFAQQEINRAFVLMQYFGYLRRNPNDTPDSDYSGYDFWLGKLNQFGGNFVNAEMVKAFIVSGEYRQRFGP
;
A
#
# COMPACT_ATOMS: atom_id res chain seq x y z
N ASP A 1 -31.76 -43.63 -2.82
CA ASP A 1 -31.40 -42.83 -4.00
C ASP A 1 -30.29 -43.53 -4.75
N THR A 2 -30.54 -44.03 -5.96
CA THR A 2 -29.50 -44.66 -6.78
C THR A 2 -28.89 -43.59 -7.66
N LEU A 3 -27.64 -43.19 -7.34
CA LEU A 3 -26.99 -42.11 -8.07
C LEU A 3 -26.88 -42.43 -9.57
N PRO A 4 -27.15 -41.47 -10.45
CA PRO A 4 -27.11 -41.67 -11.90
C PRO A 4 -25.69 -41.97 -12.39
N SER A 5 -25.56 -42.58 -13.57
CA SER A 5 -24.25 -42.71 -14.20
C SER A 5 -23.68 -41.33 -14.56
N GLY A 6 -22.36 -41.17 -14.45
CA GLY A 6 -21.71 -39.90 -14.74
C GLY A 6 -21.59 -38.95 -13.56
N VAL A 7 -21.79 -39.43 -12.32
CA VAL A 7 -21.42 -38.70 -11.09
C VAL A 7 -20.60 -39.60 -10.15
N THR A 8 -19.75 -38.99 -9.33
CA THR A 8 -19.08 -39.62 -8.19
C THR A 8 -19.68 -39.06 -6.90
N PHE A 9 -20.02 -39.95 -5.96
CA PHE A 9 -20.48 -39.54 -4.64
C PHE A 9 -19.42 -38.75 -3.90
N ASP A 10 -19.82 -37.64 -3.26
CA ASP A 10 -18.97 -36.82 -2.39
C ASP A 10 -19.39 -36.97 -0.92
N SER A 11 -20.60 -36.52 -0.56
CA SER A 11 -21.11 -36.62 0.81
C SER A 11 -22.63 -36.76 0.90
N SER A 12 -23.13 -37.13 2.09
CA SER A 12 -24.57 -37.11 2.39
C SER A 12 -24.83 -36.74 3.85
N SER A 13 -25.92 -36.02 4.08
CA SER A 13 -26.39 -35.62 5.41
C SER A 13 -27.93 -35.66 5.47
N SER A 14 -28.49 -35.83 6.66
CA SER A 14 -29.93 -35.78 6.89
C SER A 14 -30.25 -35.01 8.17
N THR A 15 -31.36 -34.27 8.20
CA THR A 15 -31.87 -33.62 9.42
C THR A 15 -32.44 -34.63 10.42
N LEU A 16 -32.77 -35.85 9.97
CA LEU A 16 -33.25 -36.94 10.81
C LEU A 16 -32.76 -38.29 10.27
N GLY A 17 -32.27 -39.15 11.16
CA GLY A 17 -31.72 -40.45 10.77
C GLY A 17 -30.29 -40.38 10.22
N LEU A 18 -29.79 -41.52 9.76
CA LEU A 18 -28.43 -41.66 9.21
C LEU A 18 -28.47 -42.12 7.76
N CYS A 19 -27.63 -41.51 6.93
CA CYS A 19 -27.40 -41.89 5.54
C CYS A 19 -26.17 -42.79 5.42
N SER A 20 -26.23 -43.75 4.50
CA SER A 20 -25.12 -44.67 4.21
C SER A 20 -25.09 -45.08 2.73
N GLY A 21 -23.92 -45.47 2.24
CA GLY A 21 -23.69 -45.91 0.86
C GLY A 21 -23.11 -44.81 -0.05
N THR A 22 -22.43 -45.24 -1.12
CA THR A 22 -21.80 -44.36 -2.13
C THR A 22 -22.29 -44.64 -3.57
N GLY A 23 -23.21 -45.61 -3.73
CA GLY A 23 -23.82 -45.99 -5.00
C GLY A 23 -25.33 -45.77 -4.93
N PRO A 24 -26.10 -46.67 -4.26
CA PRO A 24 -27.36 -46.27 -3.67
C PRO A 24 -27.10 -45.62 -2.31
N VAL A 25 -27.42 -44.33 -2.17
CA VAL A 25 -27.47 -43.65 -0.88
C VAL A 25 -28.81 -44.00 -0.21
N THR A 26 -28.75 -44.58 0.99
CA THR A 26 -29.93 -44.97 1.77
C THR A 26 -29.91 -44.25 3.11
N CYS A 27 -30.98 -43.51 3.40
CA CYS A 27 -31.13 -42.76 4.64
C CYS A 27 -32.28 -43.35 5.48
N ALA A 28 -31.94 -43.86 6.67
CA ALA A 28 -32.90 -44.42 7.60
C ALA A 28 -33.52 -43.31 8.46
N ILE A 29 -34.56 -42.65 7.95
CA ILE A 29 -35.19 -41.47 8.56
C ILE A 29 -35.84 -41.77 9.93
N GLY A 30 -36.31 -43.00 10.15
CA GLY A 30 -36.98 -43.39 11.39
C GLY A 30 -38.42 -42.89 11.46
N ASN A 31 -38.88 -42.49 12.65
CA ASN A 31 -40.26 -42.03 12.85
C ASN A 31 -40.39 -40.55 12.46
N LEU A 32 -41.29 -40.25 11.52
CA LEU A 32 -41.61 -38.88 11.12
C LEU A 32 -43.02 -38.52 11.62
N GLY A 33 -43.15 -37.45 12.40
CA GLY A 33 -44.44 -37.01 12.92
C GLY A 33 -45.36 -36.45 11.83
N VAL A 34 -46.67 -36.40 12.11
CA VAL A 34 -47.66 -35.76 11.22
C VAL A 34 -47.25 -34.30 10.96
N ASN A 35 -47.22 -33.90 9.69
CA ASN A 35 -46.76 -32.57 9.21
C ASN A 35 -45.28 -32.24 9.48
N ALA A 36 -44.46 -33.20 9.92
CA ALA A 36 -43.02 -33.01 10.06
C ALA A 36 -42.29 -33.22 8.72
N THR A 37 -41.08 -32.66 8.60
CA THR A 37 -40.24 -32.78 7.40
C THR A 37 -38.85 -33.27 7.78
N ALA A 38 -38.29 -34.20 7.01
CA ALA A 38 -36.88 -34.56 7.05
C ALA A 38 -36.22 -34.13 5.73
N ILE A 39 -35.06 -33.47 5.81
CA ILE A 39 -34.30 -33.01 4.65
C ILE A 39 -33.06 -33.89 4.53
N VAL A 40 -32.88 -34.52 3.38
CA VAL A 40 -31.68 -35.27 3.02
C VAL A 40 -30.93 -34.48 1.95
N THR A 41 -29.66 -34.20 2.20
CA THR A 41 -28.75 -33.55 1.24
C THR A 41 -27.73 -34.57 0.78
N ILE A 42 -27.61 -34.76 -0.53
CA ILE A 42 -26.61 -35.64 -1.15
C ILE A 42 -25.79 -34.77 -2.11
N VAL A 43 -24.47 -34.79 -1.94
CA VAL A 43 -23.52 -34.06 -2.78
C VAL A 43 -22.81 -35.06 -3.68
N VAL A 44 -22.76 -34.75 -4.97
CA VAL A 44 -22.10 -35.56 -6.00
C VAL A 44 -21.31 -34.65 -6.94
N ALA A 45 -20.21 -35.16 -7.49
CA ALA A 45 -19.42 -34.48 -8.51
C ALA A 45 -19.66 -35.12 -9.90
N PRO A 46 -20.09 -34.36 -10.92
CA PRO A 46 -20.29 -34.91 -12.26
C PRO A 46 -18.96 -35.23 -12.94
N THR A 47 -18.94 -36.28 -13.77
CA THR A 47 -17.74 -36.75 -14.49
C THR A 47 -17.77 -36.48 -15.99
N ALA A 48 -18.90 -36.00 -16.53
CA ALA A 48 -19.05 -35.62 -17.93
C ALA A 48 -20.15 -34.57 -18.12
N GLN A 49 -20.09 -33.85 -19.24
CA GLN A 49 -21.14 -32.91 -19.66
C GLN A 49 -22.39 -33.66 -20.11
N GLY A 50 -23.55 -33.01 -19.98
CA GLY A 50 -24.83 -33.54 -20.43
C GLY A 50 -25.92 -33.45 -19.37
N GLN A 51 -27.11 -33.93 -19.71
CA GLN A 51 -28.25 -33.91 -18.81
C GLN A 51 -28.21 -35.13 -17.87
N ILE A 52 -28.18 -34.88 -16.58
CA ILE A 52 -28.24 -35.90 -15.53
C ILE A 52 -29.65 -35.87 -14.93
N VAL A 53 -30.24 -37.05 -14.70
CA VAL A 53 -31.52 -37.20 -14.01
C VAL A 53 -31.28 -38.04 -12.77
N ASN A 54 -31.51 -37.47 -11.58
CA ASN A 54 -31.45 -38.20 -10.33
C ASN A 54 -32.87 -38.50 -9.84
N SER A 55 -33.12 -39.73 -9.37
CA SER A 55 -34.43 -40.18 -8.91
C SER A 55 -34.30 -40.79 -7.51
N ALA A 56 -34.94 -40.15 -6.53
CA ALA A 56 -35.00 -40.63 -5.16
C ALA A 56 -36.37 -41.21 -4.85
N THR A 57 -36.37 -42.26 -4.03
CA THR A 57 -37.59 -42.91 -3.55
C THR A 57 -37.63 -42.92 -2.02
N ALA A 58 -38.82 -42.76 -1.46
CA ALA A 58 -39.09 -42.91 -0.04
C ALA A 58 -40.03 -44.10 0.19
N SER A 59 -39.91 -44.75 1.35
CA SER A 59 -40.83 -45.79 1.77
C SER A 59 -41.00 -45.74 3.30
N ALA A 60 -42.17 -46.16 3.77
CA ALA A 60 -42.50 -46.25 5.19
C ALA A 60 -43.04 -47.64 5.53
N SER A 61 -43.03 -48.02 6.81
CA SER A 61 -43.64 -49.26 7.29
C SER A 61 -45.16 -49.15 7.51
N GLU A 62 -45.69 -47.93 7.53
CA GLU A 62 -47.13 -47.67 7.60
C GLU A 62 -47.81 -47.87 6.23
N SER A 63 -49.11 -48.13 6.22
CA SER A 63 -49.87 -48.31 4.98
C SER A 63 -50.02 -46.97 4.25
N ASP A 64 -49.33 -46.84 3.13
CA ASP A 64 -49.48 -45.72 2.20
C ASP A 64 -50.48 -46.08 1.10
N PHE A 65 -51.56 -45.30 1.00
CA PHE A 65 -52.64 -45.52 0.03
C PHE A 65 -52.35 -44.89 -1.34
N ASP A 66 -51.31 -44.07 -1.45
CA ASP A 66 -50.88 -43.43 -2.71
C ASP A 66 -49.38 -43.56 -2.91
N THR A 67 -48.95 -44.75 -3.31
CA THR A 67 -47.53 -45.03 -3.57
C THR A 67 -46.98 -44.30 -4.81
N SER A 68 -47.82 -43.61 -5.57
CA SER A 68 -47.39 -42.88 -6.78
C SER A 68 -46.58 -41.62 -6.46
N ASN A 69 -46.72 -41.09 -5.24
CA ASN A 69 -46.01 -39.89 -4.78
C ASN A 69 -44.68 -40.20 -4.05
N ASN A 70 -44.31 -41.48 -3.91
CA ASN A 70 -43.10 -41.91 -3.20
C ASN A 70 -41.80 -41.74 -4.00
N THR A 71 -41.86 -41.21 -5.23
CA THR A 71 -40.69 -41.01 -6.10
C THR A 71 -40.66 -39.57 -6.58
N ALA A 72 -39.47 -38.94 -6.49
CA ALA A 72 -39.21 -37.63 -7.07
C ALA A 72 -37.97 -37.72 -7.96
N SER A 73 -37.97 -36.96 -9.06
CA SER A 73 -36.81 -36.85 -9.95
C SER A 73 -36.49 -35.41 -10.28
N ILE A 74 -35.20 -35.08 -10.37
CA ILE A 74 -34.70 -33.79 -10.81
C ILE A 74 -33.75 -33.98 -11.98
N SER A 75 -33.83 -33.09 -12.96
CA SER A 75 -32.91 -33.08 -14.09
C SER A 75 -32.01 -31.85 -14.05
N THR A 76 -30.70 -32.08 -14.16
CA THR A 76 -29.66 -31.05 -14.11
C THR A 76 -28.81 -31.14 -15.37
N LEU A 77 -28.67 -30.01 -16.09
CA LEU A 77 -27.75 -29.92 -17.22
C LEU A 77 -26.33 -29.61 -16.70
N ILE A 78 -25.40 -30.53 -16.88
CA ILE A 78 -23.98 -30.34 -16.58
C ILE A 78 -23.30 -29.73 -17.81
N GLN A 79 -22.78 -28.52 -17.66
CA GLN A 79 -22.03 -27.81 -18.68
C GLN A 79 -20.52 -28.06 -18.54
N ALA A 80 -19.75 -27.73 -19.58
CA ALA A 80 -18.29 -27.68 -19.48
C ALA A 80 -17.89 -26.77 -18.31
N ALA A 81 -16.89 -27.18 -17.52
CA ALA A 81 -16.23 -26.23 -16.65
C ALA A 81 -15.67 -25.09 -17.53
N PRO A 82 -15.87 -23.81 -17.17
CA PRO A 82 -15.25 -22.71 -17.90
C PRO A 82 -13.74 -22.90 -17.93
N ALA A 83 -13.10 -22.46 -19.02
CA ALA A 83 -11.65 -22.48 -19.12
C ALA A 83 -11.06 -21.70 -17.93
N SER A 84 -10.05 -22.29 -17.28
CA SER A 84 -9.34 -21.60 -16.21
C SER A 84 -8.53 -20.43 -16.80
N PRO A 85 -8.45 -19.29 -16.09
CA PRO A 85 -7.60 -18.19 -16.52
C PRO A 85 -6.17 -18.63 -16.78
N SER A 86 -5.49 -17.99 -17.72
CA SER A 86 -4.09 -18.28 -18.04
C SER A 86 -3.30 -17.02 -18.39
N MET A 87 -1.99 -17.06 -18.11
CA MET A 87 -1.06 -15.98 -18.44
C MET A 87 -0.23 -16.35 -19.66
N VAL A 88 0.05 -15.36 -20.52
CA VAL A 88 0.93 -15.51 -21.69
C VAL A 88 2.40 -15.63 -21.26
N ASP A 89 2.81 -14.89 -20.23
CA ASP A 89 4.18 -14.98 -19.71
C ASP A 89 4.41 -16.31 -18.96
N PRO A 90 5.36 -17.15 -19.39
CA PRO A 90 5.58 -18.45 -18.79
C PRO A 90 6.12 -18.38 -17.35
N ASN A 91 6.61 -17.23 -16.90
CA ASN A 91 7.07 -17.00 -15.53
C ASN A 91 5.93 -16.62 -14.58
N LEU A 92 4.71 -16.39 -15.08
CA LEU A 92 3.54 -16.08 -14.24
C LEU A 92 2.64 -17.30 -14.09
N THR A 93 1.92 -17.33 -12.96
CA THR A 93 0.84 -18.28 -12.71
C THR A 93 -0.36 -17.53 -12.17
N VAL A 94 -1.54 -18.08 -12.42
CA VAL A 94 -2.79 -17.61 -11.85
C VAL A 94 -3.41 -18.71 -10.99
N SER A 95 -3.93 -18.34 -9.83
CA SER A 95 -4.62 -19.24 -8.91
C SER A 95 -5.94 -18.63 -8.45
N THR A 96 -6.97 -19.45 -8.32
CA THR A 96 -8.25 -19.02 -7.77
C THR A 96 -8.14 -18.89 -6.24
N ILE A 97 -8.51 -17.73 -5.71
CA ILE A 97 -8.49 -17.43 -4.28
C ILE A 97 -9.86 -17.69 -3.65
N ALA A 98 -10.92 -17.24 -4.31
CA ALA A 98 -12.29 -17.45 -3.87
C ALA A 98 -13.19 -17.72 -5.06
N THR A 99 -14.25 -18.50 -4.84
CA THR A 99 -15.35 -18.76 -5.79
C THR A 99 -16.68 -18.71 -5.05
N GLY A 100 -17.78 -18.70 -5.80
CA GLY A 100 -19.14 -18.72 -5.23
C GLY A 100 -19.64 -17.35 -4.76
N LEU A 101 -18.97 -16.26 -5.17
CA LEU A 101 -19.42 -14.89 -4.96
C LEU A 101 -20.51 -14.54 -5.98
N ASP A 102 -21.54 -13.79 -5.57
CA ASP A 102 -22.61 -13.34 -6.49
C ASP A 102 -22.23 -12.03 -7.18
N GLN A 103 -21.85 -12.14 -8.46
CA GLN A 103 -21.49 -11.01 -9.33
C GLN A 103 -20.52 -10.03 -8.65
N PRO A 104 -19.31 -10.47 -8.27
CA PRO A 104 -18.41 -9.61 -7.53
C PRO A 104 -17.91 -8.44 -8.39
N THR A 105 -17.80 -7.25 -7.79
CA THR A 105 -17.41 -6.01 -8.49
C THR A 105 -16.03 -5.54 -8.06
N SER A 106 -15.94 -4.79 -6.97
CA SER A 106 -14.69 -4.19 -6.49
C SER A 106 -14.16 -4.88 -5.23
N MET A 107 -12.86 -4.76 -5.00
CA MET A 107 -12.18 -5.27 -3.79
C MET A 107 -11.39 -4.17 -3.06
N ALA A 108 -11.04 -4.40 -1.79
CA ALA A 108 -10.21 -3.48 -1.02
C ALA A 108 -9.41 -4.23 0.06
N PHE A 109 -8.08 -4.12 0.04
CA PHE A 109 -7.19 -4.84 0.96
C PHE A 109 -7.06 -4.16 2.33
N LEU A 110 -7.28 -4.94 3.39
CA LEU A 110 -6.90 -4.58 4.77
C LEU A 110 -5.49 -5.08 5.08
N SER A 111 -5.14 -6.27 4.57
CA SER A 111 -3.81 -6.86 4.58
C SER A 111 -3.67 -7.87 3.43
N ALA A 112 -2.51 -8.50 3.26
CA ALA A 112 -2.28 -9.50 2.20
C ALA A 112 -3.26 -10.69 2.22
N ASN A 113 -3.87 -10.98 3.38
CA ASN A 113 -4.75 -12.13 3.58
C ASN A 113 -6.14 -11.73 4.11
N ASP A 114 -6.48 -10.43 4.13
CA ASP A 114 -7.73 -9.91 4.65
C ASP A 114 -8.20 -8.76 3.76
N PHE A 115 -9.32 -8.93 3.07
CA PHE A 115 -9.80 -7.94 2.12
C PHE A 115 -11.32 -8.02 1.93
N PHE A 116 -11.91 -6.89 1.55
CA PHE A 116 -13.31 -6.82 1.17
C PHE A 116 -13.50 -7.13 -0.31
N VAL A 117 -14.63 -7.74 -0.66
CA VAL A 117 -15.15 -7.90 -2.02
C VAL A 117 -16.64 -7.57 -2.01
N LEU A 118 -17.08 -6.76 -2.96
CA LEU A 118 -18.48 -6.37 -3.12
C LEU A 118 -19.24 -7.39 -3.96
N GLU A 119 -20.50 -7.66 -3.62
CA GLU A 119 -21.44 -8.43 -4.45
C GLU A 119 -22.50 -7.50 -5.05
N LYS A 120 -22.54 -7.39 -6.38
CA LYS A 120 -23.37 -6.41 -7.10
C LYS A 120 -24.86 -6.56 -6.80
N ALA A 121 -25.35 -7.80 -6.80
CA ALA A 121 -26.78 -8.12 -6.83
C ALA A 121 -27.40 -8.34 -5.46
N THR A 122 -26.59 -8.75 -4.48
CA THR A 122 -27.01 -9.00 -3.08
C THR A 122 -26.78 -7.78 -2.18
N GLY A 123 -26.06 -6.77 -2.68
CA GLY A 123 -25.69 -5.58 -1.90
C GLY A 123 -24.76 -5.87 -0.73
N LYS A 124 -24.12 -7.05 -0.69
CA LYS A 124 -23.25 -7.46 0.41
C LYS A 124 -21.82 -6.99 0.21
N VAL A 125 -21.23 -6.56 1.32
CA VAL A 125 -19.77 -6.47 1.46
C VAL A 125 -19.29 -7.75 2.13
N GLN A 126 -18.57 -8.57 1.37
CA GLN A 126 -17.96 -9.80 1.86
C GLN A 126 -16.53 -9.51 2.32
N ARG A 127 -16.17 -9.94 3.54
CA ARG A 127 -14.79 -9.98 4.01
C ARG A 127 -14.23 -11.38 3.76
N LEU A 128 -13.14 -11.46 3.02
CA LEU A 128 -12.42 -12.69 2.71
C LEU A 128 -11.17 -12.76 3.59
N LEU A 129 -11.08 -13.82 4.39
CA LEU A 129 -9.98 -14.11 5.30
C LEU A 129 -9.26 -15.37 4.82
N ARG A 130 -8.03 -15.20 4.33
CA ARG A 130 -7.19 -16.31 3.86
C ARG A 130 -6.24 -16.77 4.95
N ASP A 131 -6.32 -18.04 5.33
CA ASP A 131 -5.34 -18.61 6.24
C ASP A 131 -3.97 -18.72 5.52
N PRO A 132 -2.90 -18.14 6.05
CA PRO A 132 -1.60 -18.08 5.36
C PRO A 132 -0.91 -19.44 5.24
N LEU A 133 -1.26 -20.42 6.08
CA LEU A 133 -0.62 -21.74 6.13
C LEU A 133 -1.35 -22.75 5.23
N THR A 134 -2.68 -22.78 5.31
CA THR A 134 -3.53 -23.74 4.61
C THR A 134 -4.05 -23.18 3.28
N GLY A 135 -4.07 -21.86 3.11
CA GLY A 135 -4.66 -21.18 1.97
C GLY A 135 -6.19 -21.19 1.95
N ILE A 136 -6.84 -21.73 2.99
CA ILE A 136 -8.30 -21.77 3.11
C ILE A 136 -8.83 -20.34 3.25
N VAL A 137 -9.87 -20.02 2.48
CA VAL A 137 -10.54 -18.72 2.55
C VAL A 137 -11.88 -18.85 3.28
N THR A 138 -12.09 -18.02 4.29
CA THR A 138 -13.37 -17.84 4.98
C THR A 138 -14.03 -16.56 4.52
N THR A 139 -15.32 -16.61 4.18
CA THR A 139 -16.10 -15.46 3.74
C THR A 139 -17.11 -15.07 4.80
N VAL A 140 -17.14 -13.78 5.18
CA VAL A 140 -18.07 -13.24 6.18
C VAL A 140 -18.72 -11.98 5.63
N SER A 141 -20.06 -11.92 5.63
CA SER A 141 -20.78 -10.70 5.25
C SER A 141 -20.72 -9.67 6.38
N VAL A 142 -20.22 -8.47 6.09
CA VAL A 142 -20.02 -7.39 7.08
C VAL A 142 -20.96 -6.19 6.89
N LEU A 143 -21.69 -6.17 5.77
CA LEU A 143 -22.72 -5.21 5.41
C LEU A 143 -23.64 -5.83 4.35
N ASP A 144 -24.92 -5.44 4.35
CA ASP A 144 -25.94 -5.83 3.37
C ASP A 144 -26.82 -4.60 3.08
N LEU A 145 -26.86 -4.16 1.82
CA LEU A 145 -27.56 -2.96 1.35
C LEU A 145 -28.66 -3.36 0.36
N ALA A 146 -29.84 -2.76 0.48
CA ALA A 146 -30.92 -2.98 -0.47
C ALA A 146 -30.60 -2.36 -1.85
N VAL A 147 -30.10 -3.17 -2.79
CA VAL A 147 -29.61 -2.67 -4.08
C VAL A 147 -30.62 -2.84 -5.22
N ASN A 148 -30.67 -1.86 -6.12
CA ASN A 148 -31.21 -2.08 -7.47
C ASN A 148 -30.08 -2.58 -8.37
N SER A 149 -30.14 -3.83 -8.83
CA SER A 149 -29.07 -4.46 -9.61
C SER A 149 -29.40 -4.63 -11.10
N ALA A 150 -30.42 -3.92 -11.59
CA ALA A 150 -30.82 -3.95 -13.00
C ALA A 150 -29.70 -3.38 -13.90
N SER A 151 -29.27 -4.17 -14.89
CA SER A 151 -28.21 -3.78 -15.85
C SER A 151 -26.87 -3.48 -15.15
N GLU A 152 -26.31 -2.27 -15.25
CA GLU A 152 -25.01 -1.91 -14.68
C GLU A 152 -25.09 -1.46 -13.21
N ARG A 153 -26.30 -1.20 -12.69
CA ARG A 153 -26.53 -0.79 -11.30
C ARG A 153 -26.21 -1.87 -10.28
N GLY A 154 -26.03 -1.47 -9.02
CA GLY A 154 -25.87 -2.39 -7.88
C GLY A 154 -24.90 -1.83 -6.86
N LEU A 155 -24.20 -2.70 -6.13
CA LEU A 155 -23.05 -2.32 -5.31
C LEU A 155 -21.77 -2.41 -6.15
N LEU A 156 -21.14 -1.26 -6.46
CA LEU A 156 -20.18 -1.14 -7.56
C LEU A 156 -18.75 -0.86 -7.10
N GLY A 157 -18.53 0.24 -6.38
CA GLY A 157 -17.20 0.72 -6.00
C GLY A 157 -16.94 0.66 -4.50
N ILE A 158 -15.69 0.34 -4.12
CA ILE A 158 -15.19 0.46 -2.75
C ILE A 158 -13.82 1.15 -2.76
N ALA A 159 -13.58 2.03 -1.78
CA ALA A 159 -12.24 2.54 -1.47
C ALA A 159 -12.06 2.66 0.04
N LEU A 160 -10.86 2.36 0.52
CA LEU A 160 -10.44 2.68 1.88
C LEU A 160 -9.87 4.08 1.91
N HIS A 161 -10.06 4.78 3.03
CA HIS A 161 -9.39 6.04 3.27
C HIS A 161 -7.85 5.88 3.28
N PRO A 162 -7.05 6.88 2.84
CA PRO A 162 -5.59 6.82 2.94
C PRO A 162 -5.11 6.55 4.37
N HIS A 163 -5.77 7.15 5.37
CA HIS A 163 -5.55 6.89 6.80
C HIS A 163 -6.45 5.80 7.42
N PHE A 164 -6.84 4.78 6.64
CA PHE A 164 -7.78 3.75 7.10
C PHE A 164 -7.36 3.06 8.41
N ALA A 165 -6.07 2.83 8.62
CA ALA A 165 -5.57 2.22 9.85
C ALA A 165 -5.91 3.02 11.12
N ALA A 166 -6.04 4.35 10.99
CA ALA A 166 -6.36 5.25 12.09
C ALA A 166 -7.88 5.49 12.26
N ASN A 167 -8.62 5.62 11.16
CA ASN A 167 -10.02 6.05 11.20
C ASN A 167 -11.06 4.96 10.81
N GLY A 168 -10.63 3.89 10.16
CA GLY A 168 -11.52 2.82 9.68
C GLY A 168 -12.50 3.23 8.58
N TYR A 169 -12.29 4.35 7.89
CA TYR A 169 -13.27 4.88 6.92
C TYR A 169 -13.26 4.11 5.59
N VAL A 170 -14.45 3.68 5.16
CA VAL A 170 -14.71 2.95 3.91
C VAL A 170 -15.78 3.68 3.09
N TYR A 171 -15.55 3.83 1.80
CA TYR A 171 -16.43 4.54 0.87
C TYR A 171 -17.03 3.57 -0.13
N LEU A 172 -18.35 3.65 -0.35
CA LEU A 172 -19.07 2.77 -1.26
C LEU A 172 -19.85 3.57 -2.30
N PHE A 173 -19.78 3.15 -3.56
CA PHE A 173 -20.70 3.59 -4.63
C PHE A 173 -21.75 2.51 -4.85
N TRP A 174 -23.04 2.86 -4.75
CA TRP A 174 -24.12 1.90 -4.92
C TRP A 174 -25.44 2.53 -5.39
N SER A 175 -26.31 1.71 -5.99
CA SER A 175 -27.65 2.09 -6.47
C SER A 175 -28.73 1.63 -5.50
N GLU A 176 -29.36 2.57 -4.80
CA GLU A 176 -30.37 2.32 -3.75
C GLU A 176 -31.72 1.86 -4.32
N SER A 177 -32.16 0.67 -3.91
CA SER A 177 -33.51 0.18 -4.19
C SER A 177 -34.56 0.96 -3.40
N ASN A 178 -35.63 1.37 -4.07
CA ASN A 178 -36.77 2.02 -3.39
C ASN A 178 -37.78 1.03 -2.77
N THR A 179 -37.52 -0.29 -2.85
CA THR A 179 -38.39 -1.32 -2.27
C THR A 179 -38.04 -1.69 -0.82
N GLY A 180 -36.86 -1.27 -0.34
CA GLY A 180 -36.31 -1.68 0.95
C GLY A 180 -35.63 -3.06 0.95
N GLY A 181 -35.50 -3.71 -0.22
CA GLY A 181 -34.70 -4.91 -0.42
C GLY A 181 -34.13 -4.99 -1.84
N ASP A 182 -33.37 -6.04 -2.15
CA ASP A 182 -32.76 -6.20 -3.46
C ASP A 182 -33.78 -6.36 -4.58
N THR A 183 -33.52 -5.74 -5.73
CA THR A 183 -34.41 -5.84 -6.88
C THR A 183 -33.68 -5.67 -8.20
N THR A 184 -34.13 -6.40 -9.22
CA THR A 184 -33.74 -6.20 -10.63
C THR A 184 -34.81 -5.45 -11.43
N ASN A 185 -35.86 -4.96 -10.78
CA ASN A 185 -36.86 -4.12 -11.44
C ASN A 185 -36.26 -2.76 -11.77
N ILE A 186 -36.15 -2.45 -13.05
CA ILE A 186 -35.44 -1.28 -13.56
C ILE A 186 -36.06 0.07 -13.13
N ASP A 187 -37.35 0.08 -12.78
CA ASP A 187 -38.10 1.27 -12.36
C ASP A 187 -38.16 1.42 -10.82
N SER A 188 -37.72 0.41 -10.07
CA SER A 188 -37.67 0.42 -8.60
C SER A 188 -36.46 1.18 -8.07
N ILE A 189 -36.34 2.45 -8.46
CA ILE A 189 -35.24 3.35 -8.14
C ILE A 189 -35.76 4.79 -7.98
N ALA A 190 -35.10 5.63 -7.17
CA ALA A 190 -35.34 7.07 -7.15
C ALA A 190 -34.67 7.78 -8.34
N LEU A 191 -35.00 9.05 -8.61
CA LEU A 191 -34.28 9.86 -9.61
C LEU A 191 -32.79 9.96 -9.27
N LEU A 192 -32.47 10.31 -8.02
CA LEU A 192 -31.13 10.41 -7.46
C LEU A 192 -30.85 9.22 -6.52
N GLY A 193 -30.83 8.01 -7.08
CA GLY A 193 -30.65 6.75 -6.34
C GLY A 193 -29.23 6.19 -6.38
N ASN A 194 -28.33 6.72 -7.21
CA ASN A 194 -26.90 6.38 -7.14
C ASN A 194 -26.28 7.19 -5.99
N ARG A 195 -25.52 6.52 -5.11
CA ARG A 195 -25.03 7.09 -3.87
C ARG A 195 -23.54 6.84 -3.70
N VAL A 196 -22.85 7.83 -3.17
CA VAL A 196 -21.54 7.62 -2.52
C VAL A 196 -21.72 7.85 -1.03
N ASP A 197 -21.46 6.81 -0.25
CA ASP A 197 -21.64 6.80 1.19
C ASP A 197 -20.34 6.40 1.89
N ARG A 198 -20.11 6.96 3.09
CA ARG A 198 -19.03 6.59 3.99
C ARG A 198 -19.55 5.73 5.13
N TYR A 199 -18.75 4.72 5.47
CA TYR A 199 -18.95 3.77 6.56
C TYR A 199 -17.71 3.72 7.45
N ILE A 200 -17.88 3.25 8.69
CA ILE A 200 -16.79 3.03 9.65
C ILE A 200 -16.66 1.54 9.92
N TRP A 201 -15.45 1.02 9.70
CA TRP A 201 -15.04 -0.34 10.05
C TRP A 201 -14.58 -0.41 11.50
N ASN A 202 -15.15 -1.33 12.27
CA ASN A 202 -14.79 -1.53 13.68
C ASN A 202 -14.06 -2.87 13.95
N GLY A 203 -13.60 -3.55 12.90
CA GLY A 203 -13.00 -4.89 13.00
C GLY A 203 -13.97 -6.05 12.77
N SER A 204 -15.29 -5.81 12.78
CA SER A 204 -16.31 -6.83 12.56
C SER A 204 -17.42 -6.44 11.59
N VAL A 205 -17.89 -5.19 11.60
CA VAL A 205 -19.00 -4.70 10.76
C VAL A 205 -18.71 -3.32 10.21
N LEU A 206 -19.34 -2.99 9.08
CA LEU A 206 -19.35 -1.62 8.54
C LEU A 206 -20.62 -0.90 9.00
N THR A 207 -20.46 0.22 9.69
CA THR A 207 -21.60 1.05 10.16
C THR A 207 -21.70 2.30 9.31
N PHE A 208 -22.91 2.64 8.86
CA PHE A 208 -23.15 3.86 8.08
C PHE A 208 -22.77 5.09 8.90
N ASP A 209 -22.03 6.01 8.27
CA ASP A 209 -21.65 7.29 8.87
C ASP A 209 -22.36 8.45 8.18
N LYS A 210 -22.15 8.63 6.86
CA LYS A 210 -22.80 9.71 6.11
C LYS A 210 -22.89 9.46 4.61
N ASN A 211 -23.83 10.16 3.96
CA ASN A 211 -23.87 10.30 2.50
C ASN A 211 -22.99 11.48 2.07
N LEU A 212 -22.22 11.30 1.00
CA LEU A 212 -21.35 12.32 0.42
C LEU A 212 -22.04 13.01 -0.76
N ILE A 213 -22.63 12.22 -1.66
CA ILE A 213 -23.35 12.72 -2.83
C ILE A 213 -24.40 11.71 -3.30
N LYS A 214 -25.48 12.23 -3.90
CA LYS A 214 -26.46 11.45 -4.66
C LYS A 214 -26.43 11.90 -6.12
N LEU A 215 -26.47 10.92 -7.02
CA LEU A 215 -26.35 11.08 -8.46
C LEU A 215 -27.55 10.44 -9.14
N ARG A 216 -27.85 10.88 -10.37
CA ARG A 216 -28.94 10.31 -11.15
C ARG A 216 -28.78 8.79 -11.30
N SER A 217 -29.89 8.08 -11.18
CA SER A 217 -29.97 6.64 -11.47
C SER A 217 -31.14 6.31 -12.38
N LEU A 218 -32.27 7.02 -12.27
CA LEU A 218 -33.43 6.77 -13.12
C LEU A 218 -33.15 7.14 -14.59
N GLN A 219 -33.26 6.16 -15.48
CA GLN A 219 -33.09 6.32 -16.92
C GLN A 219 -34.39 5.94 -17.64
N GLN A 220 -35.37 6.83 -17.61
CA GLN A 220 -36.68 6.68 -18.25
C GLN A 220 -36.96 7.86 -19.16
N ASP A 221 -36.90 7.66 -20.48
CA ASP A 221 -37.12 8.74 -21.46
C ASP A 221 -38.39 8.49 -22.26
N ALA A 222 -39.05 9.58 -22.65
CA ALA A 222 -40.24 9.52 -23.48
C ALA A 222 -39.94 8.80 -24.81
N GLY A 223 -40.71 7.73 -25.10
CA GLY A 223 -40.57 6.96 -26.34
C GLY A 223 -39.47 5.89 -26.33
N GLN A 224 -38.79 5.67 -25.19
CA GLN A 224 -37.79 4.60 -25.02
C GLN A 224 -38.12 3.72 -23.81
N SER A 225 -37.63 2.47 -23.82
CA SER A 225 -37.69 1.61 -22.65
C SER A 225 -36.80 2.14 -21.54
N SER A 226 -37.20 1.95 -20.27
CA SER A 226 -36.34 2.21 -19.12
C SER A 226 -35.04 1.42 -19.22
N ARG A 227 -33.94 2.00 -18.73
CA ARG A 227 -32.58 1.44 -18.75
C ARG A 227 -31.89 1.68 -17.41
N GLY A 228 -30.67 1.17 -17.24
CA GLY A 228 -29.85 1.32 -16.04
C GLY A 228 -28.37 1.16 -16.40
N ASN A 229 -27.95 1.91 -17.41
CA ASN A 229 -26.64 1.78 -18.03
C ASN A 229 -25.81 3.04 -17.81
N HIS A 230 -24.50 2.88 -17.91
CA HIS A 230 -23.47 3.92 -17.83
C HIS A 230 -23.43 4.59 -16.46
N ASP A 231 -23.55 3.79 -15.41
CA ASP A 231 -23.46 4.24 -14.03
C ASP A 231 -21.99 4.50 -13.63
N GLY A 232 -21.01 3.91 -14.32
CA GLY A 232 -19.61 3.94 -13.91
C GLY A 232 -19.45 3.33 -12.52
N GLY A 233 -19.13 4.17 -11.54
CA GLY A 233 -19.20 3.79 -10.12
C GLY A 233 -17.86 3.40 -9.51
N VAL A 234 -16.75 3.60 -10.22
CA VAL A 234 -15.41 3.47 -9.64
C VAL A 234 -15.12 4.69 -8.78
N LEU A 235 -14.61 4.45 -7.57
CA LEU A 235 -14.06 5.49 -6.71
C LEU A 235 -12.66 5.12 -6.21
N ARG A 236 -11.77 6.11 -6.12
CA ARG A 236 -10.39 5.95 -5.65
C ARG A 236 -9.94 7.22 -4.93
N PHE A 237 -9.09 7.06 -3.92
CA PHE A 237 -8.32 8.20 -3.42
C PHE A 237 -7.13 8.47 -4.33
N GLY A 238 -6.93 9.74 -4.67
CA GLY A 238 -5.71 10.21 -5.31
C GLY A 238 -4.57 10.38 -4.32
N PRO A 239 -3.33 10.60 -4.80
CA PRO A 239 -2.16 10.89 -3.96
C PRO A 239 -2.23 12.28 -3.27
N ASP A 240 -3.29 13.04 -3.55
CA ASP A 240 -3.63 14.33 -2.93
C ASP A 240 -4.63 14.16 -1.77
N GLY A 241 -4.88 12.93 -1.33
CA GLY A 241 -5.87 12.59 -0.31
C GLY A 241 -7.33 12.86 -0.69
N LYS A 242 -7.64 13.16 -1.96
CA LYS A 242 -9.03 13.46 -2.40
C LYS A 242 -9.71 12.25 -3.00
N LEU A 243 -11.04 12.20 -2.86
CA LEU A 243 -11.88 11.15 -3.40
C LEU A 243 -12.30 11.48 -4.84
N TYR A 244 -11.87 10.65 -5.79
CA TYR A 244 -12.24 10.74 -7.19
C TYR A 244 -13.33 9.72 -7.50
N ILE A 245 -14.35 10.13 -8.26
CA ILE A 245 -15.51 9.29 -8.61
C ILE A 245 -15.76 9.44 -10.11
N ILE A 246 -15.68 8.34 -10.86
CA ILE A 246 -16.12 8.31 -12.26
C ILE A 246 -17.62 8.02 -12.31
N PHE A 247 -18.35 8.89 -12.98
CA PHE A 247 -19.79 8.74 -13.17
C PHE A 247 -20.12 8.92 -14.65
N GLY A 248 -20.61 7.85 -15.28
CA GLY A 248 -20.90 7.83 -16.70
C GLY A 248 -22.03 8.78 -17.10
N ASP A 249 -22.33 8.86 -18.39
CA ASP A 249 -23.30 9.79 -18.94
C ASP A 249 -24.75 9.48 -18.52
N ASN A 250 -25.01 8.28 -17.98
CA ASN A 250 -26.35 7.74 -17.70
C ASN A 250 -27.33 7.93 -18.90
N GLY A 251 -26.73 7.91 -20.08
CA GLY A 251 -27.31 8.24 -21.36
C GLY A 251 -27.76 9.66 -21.62
N ARG A 252 -27.52 10.60 -20.71
CA ARG A 252 -27.97 12.00 -20.84
C ARG A 252 -27.22 12.73 -21.95
N ARG A 253 -27.86 13.78 -22.47
CA ARG A 253 -27.28 14.68 -23.48
C ARG A 253 -27.39 16.09 -22.92
N GLY A 254 -26.35 16.56 -22.25
CA GLY A 254 -26.30 17.90 -21.68
C GLY A 254 -24.98 18.59 -21.93
N PHE A 255 -24.75 19.66 -21.18
CA PHE A 255 -23.56 20.49 -21.29
C PHE A 255 -22.27 19.66 -21.11
N LEU A 256 -22.26 18.75 -20.12
CA LEU A 256 -21.09 17.93 -19.79
C LEU A 256 -20.88 16.71 -20.70
N GLN A 257 -21.80 16.44 -21.64
CA GLN A 257 -21.58 15.56 -22.79
C GLN A 257 -21.33 16.36 -24.08
N ASN A 258 -20.85 17.60 -23.96
CA ASN A 258 -20.57 18.48 -25.09
C ASN A 258 -21.80 18.77 -25.99
N VAL A 259 -23.00 18.87 -25.39
CA VAL A 259 -24.24 19.25 -26.08
C VAL A 259 -24.96 20.38 -25.35
N ALA A 260 -24.51 21.63 -25.58
CA ALA A 260 -25.05 22.82 -24.93
C ALA A 260 -26.40 23.32 -25.49
N ALA A 261 -26.79 22.86 -26.68
CA ALA A 261 -28.05 23.24 -27.31
C ALA A 261 -28.77 22.00 -27.84
N GLY A 262 -30.06 21.88 -27.49
CA GLY A 262 -30.95 20.86 -28.04
C GLY A 262 -31.83 21.38 -29.18
N GLY A 263 -32.76 20.54 -29.63
CA GLY A 263 -33.79 20.89 -30.61
C GLY A 263 -34.73 22.03 -30.14
N PRO A 264 -36.01 22.09 -30.57
CA PRO A 264 -36.87 23.25 -30.30
C PRO A 264 -37.11 23.55 -28.81
N VAL A 265 -36.82 22.61 -27.90
CA VAL A 265 -36.84 22.78 -26.43
C VAL A 265 -35.64 22.01 -25.84
N PRO A 266 -34.89 22.56 -24.85
CA PRO A 266 -33.87 21.82 -24.11
C PRO A 266 -34.46 20.59 -23.41
N ASP A 267 -33.91 19.41 -23.69
CA ASP A 267 -34.34 18.16 -23.06
C ASP A 267 -33.21 17.11 -23.01
N ASP A 268 -33.47 16.04 -22.27
CA ASP A 268 -32.56 14.91 -22.07
C ASP A 268 -32.25 14.10 -23.34
N GLN A 269 -32.99 14.34 -24.44
CA GLN A 269 -32.83 13.60 -25.70
C GLN A 269 -31.90 14.36 -26.64
N PHE A 270 -32.17 15.63 -26.89
CA PHE A 270 -31.54 16.37 -27.98
C PHE A 270 -30.44 17.32 -27.53
N GLY A 271 -30.25 17.54 -26.23
CA GLY A 271 -29.23 18.45 -25.70
C GLY A 271 -29.81 19.62 -24.91
N GLY A 272 -28.94 20.31 -24.16
CA GLY A 272 -29.27 21.59 -23.55
C GLY A 272 -29.55 21.66 -22.04
N PRO A 273 -29.79 20.57 -21.28
CA PRO A 273 -29.81 20.66 -19.82
C PRO A 273 -28.46 21.14 -19.26
N GLU A 274 -28.53 22.12 -18.36
CA GLU A 274 -27.42 22.54 -17.51
C GLU A 274 -27.09 21.42 -16.50
N PRO A 275 -25.86 21.37 -15.94
CA PRO A 275 -25.45 20.30 -15.02
C PRO A 275 -26.01 20.47 -13.59
N ASP A 276 -27.34 20.54 -13.47
CA ASP A 276 -28.07 20.47 -12.20
C ASP A 276 -27.94 19.07 -11.56
N ASP A 277 -28.58 18.84 -10.41
CA ASP A 277 -28.45 17.56 -9.70
C ASP A 277 -28.94 16.34 -10.51
N ALA A 278 -29.91 16.54 -11.40
CA ALA A 278 -30.43 15.48 -12.27
C ALA A 278 -29.57 15.26 -13.53
N HIS A 279 -28.67 16.19 -13.86
CA HIS A 279 -27.88 16.18 -15.11
C HIS A 279 -26.36 16.28 -14.89
N LEU A 280 -25.89 16.15 -13.64
CA LEU A 280 -24.47 15.98 -13.31
C LEU A 280 -23.99 14.57 -13.67
N THR A 281 -23.85 14.28 -14.96
CA THR A 281 -23.42 12.98 -15.52
C THR A 281 -22.23 13.16 -16.46
N GLY A 282 -21.53 12.07 -16.80
CA GLY A 282 -20.39 12.07 -17.73
C GLY A 282 -19.20 12.86 -17.20
N VAL A 283 -18.92 12.66 -15.91
CA VAL A 283 -17.96 13.44 -15.13
C VAL A 283 -17.04 12.54 -14.33
N ILE A 284 -15.86 13.08 -14.05
CA ILE A 284 -15.03 12.65 -12.93
C ILE A 284 -15.15 13.75 -11.87
N LEU A 285 -15.69 13.39 -10.72
CA LEU A 285 -15.81 14.28 -9.56
C LEU A 285 -14.56 14.15 -8.69
N ARG A 286 -14.18 15.25 -8.02
CA ARG A 286 -13.12 15.27 -6.99
C ARG A 286 -13.65 15.96 -5.74
N LEU A 287 -13.71 15.22 -4.64
CA LEU A 287 -14.28 15.64 -3.35
C LEU A 287 -13.23 15.52 -2.24
N ASN A 288 -13.37 16.31 -1.17
CA ASN A 288 -12.71 15.99 0.09
C ASN A 288 -13.31 14.68 0.67
N ASP A 289 -12.60 14.06 1.62
CA ASP A 289 -13.02 12.82 2.27
C ASP A 289 -14.39 12.93 3.00
N ASP A 290 -14.78 14.13 3.39
CA ASP A 290 -16.08 14.43 3.99
C ASP A 290 -17.20 14.76 2.98
N GLY A 291 -16.90 14.77 1.68
CA GLY A 291 -17.83 15.11 0.60
C GLY A 291 -17.92 16.60 0.25
N SER A 292 -17.21 17.48 0.98
CA SER A 292 -17.11 18.89 0.61
C SER A 292 -16.25 19.08 -0.65
N THR A 293 -16.38 20.24 -1.29
CA THR A 293 -15.65 20.53 -2.53
C THR A 293 -14.26 21.10 -2.23
N PRO A 294 -13.18 20.47 -2.74
CA PRO A 294 -11.84 21.02 -2.65
C PRO A 294 -11.76 22.39 -3.34
N THR A 295 -11.16 23.37 -2.67
CA THR A 295 -11.07 24.76 -3.17
C THR A 295 -10.11 24.93 -4.35
N ASP A 296 -9.23 23.95 -4.55
CA ASP A 296 -8.26 23.81 -5.64
C ASP A 296 -8.82 23.05 -6.86
N ASN A 297 -10.11 22.65 -6.85
CA ASN A 297 -10.75 22.07 -8.02
C ASN A 297 -10.70 23.03 -9.23
N PRO A 298 -10.55 22.51 -10.47
CA PRO A 298 -10.29 23.33 -11.66
C PRO A 298 -11.41 24.33 -11.96
N PHE A 299 -12.64 24.04 -11.55
CA PHE A 299 -13.81 24.89 -11.79
C PHE A 299 -14.34 25.55 -10.50
N PHE A 300 -13.59 25.56 -9.40
CA PHE A 300 -14.08 26.09 -8.12
C PHE A 300 -14.32 27.61 -8.15
N ASN A 301 -13.37 28.35 -8.72
CA ASN A 301 -13.34 29.82 -8.78
C ASN A 301 -13.61 30.39 -10.19
N VAL A 302 -14.07 29.58 -11.14
CA VAL A 302 -14.29 30.03 -12.51
C VAL A 302 -15.51 30.96 -12.61
N THR A 303 -15.40 31.99 -13.46
CA THR A 303 -16.53 32.87 -13.77
C THR A 303 -17.39 32.21 -14.84
N THR A 304 -18.63 31.84 -14.51
CA THR A 304 -19.58 31.16 -15.41
C THR A 304 -20.91 31.92 -15.50
N THR A 305 -21.67 31.68 -16.57
CA THR A 305 -23.06 32.15 -16.72
C THR A 305 -24.08 31.23 -16.05
N LEU A 306 -23.67 30.04 -15.61
CA LEU A 306 -24.52 29.09 -14.88
C LEU A 306 -24.95 29.68 -13.54
N THR A 307 -26.12 29.27 -13.05
CA THR A 307 -26.67 29.72 -11.75
C THR A 307 -27.21 28.54 -10.93
N GLY A 308 -27.52 28.75 -9.66
CA GLY A 308 -28.15 27.73 -8.81
C GLY A 308 -27.34 26.44 -8.67
N GLU A 309 -28.03 25.30 -8.81
CA GLU A 309 -27.43 23.95 -8.70
C GLU A 309 -26.32 23.73 -9.72
N ALA A 310 -26.51 24.15 -10.98
CA ALA A 310 -25.51 23.98 -12.03
C ALA A 310 -24.19 24.69 -11.70
N ALA A 311 -24.26 25.93 -11.18
CA ALA A 311 -23.07 26.66 -10.74
C ALA A 311 -22.39 26.03 -9.52
N ALA A 312 -23.15 25.40 -8.63
CA ALA A 312 -22.60 24.69 -7.47
C ALA A 312 -21.96 23.36 -7.88
N ASN A 313 -22.58 22.63 -8.82
CA ASN A 313 -22.14 21.32 -9.24
C ASN A 313 -20.86 21.34 -10.06
N ILE A 314 -20.67 22.32 -10.94
CA ILE A 314 -19.43 22.40 -11.72
C ILE A 314 -18.19 22.52 -10.82
N LYS A 315 -18.31 23.08 -9.61
CA LYS A 315 -17.17 23.20 -8.67
C LYS A 315 -16.65 21.84 -8.19
N LYS A 316 -17.50 20.81 -8.20
CA LYS A 316 -17.16 19.43 -7.81
C LYS A 316 -16.47 18.66 -8.95
N VAL A 317 -16.56 19.16 -10.18
CA VAL A 317 -16.07 18.48 -11.38
C VAL A 317 -14.56 18.65 -11.48
N PHE A 318 -13.85 17.54 -11.66
CA PHE A 318 -12.43 17.51 -12.01
C PHE A 318 -12.24 17.42 -13.53
N ALA A 319 -13.03 16.56 -14.17
CA ALA A 319 -13.03 16.36 -15.61
C ALA A 319 -14.44 15.98 -16.10
N TYR A 320 -14.72 16.16 -17.38
CA TYR A 320 -16.02 15.84 -17.99
C TYR A 320 -15.89 15.41 -19.46
N GLY A 321 -17.01 15.15 -20.13
CA GLY A 321 -17.00 14.67 -21.51
C GLY A 321 -16.65 13.19 -21.60
N VAL A 322 -17.12 12.42 -20.62
CA VAL A 322 -16.92 10.96 -20.47
C VAL A 322 -18.25 10.23 -20.72
N ARG A 323 -18.22 9.11 -21.44
CA ARG A 323 -19.36 8.24 -21.75
C ARG A 323 -19.61 7.20 -20.66
N ASN A 324 -18.75 6.19 -20.55
CA ASN A 324 -18.87 5.12 -19.59
C ASN A 324 -17.49 4.51 -19.30
N GLY A 325 -17.11 4.40 -18.04
CA GLY A 325 -15.81 3.86 -17.67
C GLY A 325 -15.91 2.94 -16.45
N PHE A 326 -15.28 1.78 -16.54
CA PHE A 326 -15.18 0.80 -15.46
C PHE A 326 -13.78 0.77 -14.83
N GLY A 327 -12.84 1.53 -15.38
CA GLY A 327 -11.45 1.59 -14.92
C GLY A 327 -11.01 3.02 -14.57
N MET A 328 -10.48 3.19 -13.36
CA MET A 328 -9.80 4.40 -12.92
C MET A 328 -8.69 4.02 -11.93
N ALA A 329 -7.47 4.46 -12.18
CA ALA A 329 -6.32 4.19 -11.32
C ALA A 329 -5.30 5.33 -11.36
N PHE A 330 -4.68 5.59 -10.21
CA PHE A 330 -3.53 6.47 -10.11
C PHE A 330 -2.25 5.66 -10.33
N ASP A 331 -1.38 6.19 -11.19
CA ASP A 331 -0.05 5.64 -11.41
C ASP A 331 0.78 5.77 -10.11
N PRO A 332 1.23 4.65 -9.51
CA PRO A 332 1.96 4.68 -8.24
C PRO A 332 3.34 5.35 -8.33
N LEU A 333 3.86 5.58 -9.54
CA LEU A 333 5.18 6.18 -9.75
C LEU A 333 5.11 7.68 -10.03
N SER A 334 4.09 8.13 -10.78
CA SER A 334 3.97 9.54 -11.22
C SER A 334 2.81 10.30 -10.57
N GLY A 335 1.87 9.60 -9.93
CA GLY A 335 0.64 10.18 -9.41
C GLY A 335 -0.38 10.55 -10.51
N TYR A 336 -0.11 10.30 -11.79
CA TYR A 336 -1.06 10.62 -12.87
C TYR A 336 -2.33 9.76 -12.79
N LEU A 337 -3.48 10.39 -13.06
CA LEU A 337 -4.77 9.73 -13.17
C LEU A 337 -4.95 9.12 -14.55
N TRP A 338 -5.18 7.81 -14.59
CA TRP A 338 -5.51 7.07 -15.80
C TRP A 338 -6.94 6.55 -15.71
N THR A 339 -7.66 6.62 -16.82
CA THR A 339 -9.00 6.05 -16.95
C THR A 339 -9.09 5.17 -18.19
N GLN A 340 -10.05 4.26 -18.13
CA GLN A 340 -10.54 3.52 -19.28
C GLN A 340 -11.94 4.02 -19.59
N GLU A 341 -12.25 4.17 -20.88
CA GLU A 341 -13.56 4.59 -21.34
C GLU A 341 -14.05 3.68 -22.48
N ASN A 342 -15.33 3.32 -22.44
CA ASN A 342 -15.97 2.54 -23.48
C ASN A 342 -16.67 3.42 -24.49
N GLY A 343 -16.28 3.26 -25.75
CA GLY A 343 -17.02 3.76 -26.89
C GLY A 343 -18.32 2.98 -27.10
N ASP A 344 -19.03 3.30 -28.17
CA ASP A 344 -20.23 2.54 -28.55
C ASP A 344 -19.86 1.39 -29.49
N ASP A 345 -19.70 1.70 -30.78
CA ASP A 345 -19.18 0.77 -31.77
C ASP A 345 -17.71 1.07 -32.12
N ALA A 346 -17.28 2.31 -31.98
CA ALA A 346 -15.93 2.76 -32.28
C ALA A 346 -15.20 3.38 -31.07
N PHE A 347 -13.87 3.25 -31.10
CA PHE A 347 -12.94 3.95 -30.20
C PHE A 347 -13.23 3.75 -28.71
N ASP A 348 -13.00 2.54 -28.20
CA ASP A 348 -12.70 2.40 -26.77
C ASP A 348 -11.38 3.10 -26.47
N GLU A 349 -11.24 3.70 -25.29
CA GLU A 349 -10.13 4.60 -24.97
C GLU A 349 -9.41 4.24 -23.67
N MET A 350 -8.12 4.57 -23.65
CA MET A 350 -7.31 4.75 -22.47
C MET A 350 -6.89 6.22 -22.39
N ASN A 351 -7.22 6.88 -21.28
CA ASN A 351 -7.07 8.32 -21.12
C ASN A 351 -6.14 8.66 -19.95
N ARG A 352 -5.28 9.67 -20.14
CA ARG A 352 -4.55 10.33 -19.05
C ARG A 352 -5.29 11.60 -18.69
N VAL A 353 -5.98 11.59 -17.55
CA VAL A 353 -6.88 12.67 -17.14
C VAL A 353 -6.11 13.69 -16.30
N THR A 354 -6.27 14.98 -16.64
CA THR A 354 -5.70 16.11 -15.89
C THR A 354 -6.81 17.05 -15.42
N ALA A 355 -6.49 17.98 -14.52
CA ALA A 355 -7.46 18.93 -14.01
C ALA A 355 -8.04 19.78 -15.16
N GLY A 356 -9.38 19.78 -15.30
CA GLY A 356 -10.07 20.49 -16.37
C GLY A 356 -10.21 19.71 -17.69
N PHE A 357 -9.82 18.43 -17.71
CA PHE A 357 -9.95 17.57 -18.89
C PHE A 357 -11.39 17.51 -19.43
N ASN A 358 -11.52 17.62 -20.75
CA ASN A 358 -12.74 17.37 -21.50
C ASN A 358 -12.48 16.23 -22.51
N GLY A 359 -13.10 15.06 -22.30
CA GLY A 359 -12.93 13.87 -23.15
C GLY A 359 -13.61 13.98 -24.52
N GLY A 360 -14.43 15.00 -24.74
CA GLY A 360 -15.04 15.27 -26.04
C GLY A 360 -16.32 14.47 -26.34
N TRP A 361 -16.65 13.44 -25.55
CA TRP A 361 -17.94 12.76 -25.69
C TRP A 361 -19.08 13.78 -25.60
N ILE A 362 -20.07 13.83 -26.49
CA ILE A 362 -20.36 12.90 -27.61
C ILE A 362 -19.87 13.37 -28.99
N GLN A 363 -19.25 14.55 -29.07
CA GLN A 363 -18.84 15.15 -30.34
C GLN A 363 -17.64 14.43 -30.97
N ALA A 364 -16.81 13.79 -30.14
CA ALA A 364 -15.66 13.00 -30.53
C ALA A 364 -15.50 11.78 -29.62
N MET A 365 -14.94 10.72 -30.19
CA MET A 365 -14.39 9.54 -29.52
C MET A 365 -13.19 9.09 -30.37
N GLY A 366 -12.12 8.65 -29.74
CA GLY A 366 -10.83 8.41 -30.36
C GLY A 366 -10.05 9.69 -30.64
N PRO A 367 -8.88 9.58 -31.29
CA PRO A 367 -8.11 10.74 -31.71
C PRO A 367 -8.92 11.67 -32.63
N ILE A 368 -8.86 12.98 -32.38
CA ILE A 368 -9.70 13.97 -33.07
C ILE A 368 -9.48 13.99 -34.58
N ASN A 369 -8.28 13.65 -35.04
CA ASN A 369 -7.95 13.54 -36.46
C ASN A 369 -8.64 12.35 -37.16
N ARG A 370 -9.26 11.42 -36.41
CA ARG A 370 -10.01 10.26 -36.91
C ARG A 370 -11.53 10.39 -36.72
N VAL A 371 -12.05 11.59 -36.43
CA VAL A 371 -13.49 11.81 -36.21
C VAL A 371 -14.39 11.36 -37.39
N SER A 372 -13.87 11.38 -38.62
CA SER A 372 -14.60 10.86 -39.78
C SER A 372 -14.80 9.34 -39.72
N GLU A 373 -13.83 8.61 -39.15
CA GLU A 373 -13.95 7.17 -38.94
C GLU A 373 -14.91 6.87 -37.79
N PHE A 374 -14.84 7.65 -36.70
CA PHE A 374 -15.81 7.56 -35.60
C PHE A 374 -17.23 7.68 -36.16
N LYS A 375 -17.50 8.76 -36.92
CA LYS A 375 -18.78 8.94 -37.61
C LYS A 375 -19.15 7.75 -38.50
N SER A 376 -18.21 7.30 -39.33
CA SER A 376 -18.48 6.23 -40.31
C SER A 376 -18.86 4.91 -39.64
N ILE A 377 -18.18 4.53 -38.55
CA ILE A 377 -18.44 3.27 -37.85
C ILE A 377 -19.79 3.34 -37.13
N GLU A 378 -20.07 4.42 -36.40
CA GLU A 378 -21.33 4.61 -35.68
C GLU A 378 -22.55 4.70 -36.62
N MET A 379 -22.36 5.12 -37.87
CA MET A 379 -23.42 5.09 -38.90
C MET A 379 -23.66 3.67 -39.48
N SER A 380 -22.72 2.74 -39.31
CA SER A 380 -22.70 1.47 -40.04
C SER A 380 -23.19 0.26 -39.24
N TYR A 381 -23.14 0.31 -37.90
CA TYR A 381 -23.58 -0.79 -37.04
C TYR A 381 -25.03 -0.56 -36.54
N GLY A 382 -25.82 -1.65 -36.48
CA GLY A 382 -27.21 -1.61 -36.05
C GLY A 382 -28.14 -0.79 -36.97
N PRO A 383 -29.28 -0.27 -36.48
CA PRO A 383 -30.17 0.61 -37.25
C PRO A 383 -29.60 2.02 -37.51
N GLY A 384 -28.28 2.21 -37.43
CA GLY A 384 -27.59 3.50 -37.64
C GLY A 384 -27.76 4.50 -36.49
N ASN A 385 -27.83 4.00 -35.25
CA ASN A 385 -27.99 4.83 -34.06
C ASN A 385 -27.00 4.40 -32.98
N LEU A 386 -26.42 5.37 -32.27
CA LEU A 386 -25.78 5.13 -30.98
C LEU A 386 -26.77 4.33 -30.10
N GLN A 387 -26.27 3.50 -29.18
CA GLN A 387 -27.01 2.57 -28.33
C GLN A 387 -28.24 3.21 -27.67
N GLN A 388 -28.26 4.53 -27.54
CA GLN A 388 -29.40 5.35 -27.14
C GLN A 388 -29.79 6.32 -28.27
N LEU A 389 -31.05 6.21 -28.73
CA LEU A 389 -31.65 6.95 -29.87
C LEU A 389 -31.77 8.48 -29.68
N ARG A 390 -31.07 9.05 -28.72
CA ARG A 390 -31.20 10.43 -28.25
C ARG A 390 -30.47 11.42 -29.17
N TRP A 391 -29.29 11.02 -29.65
CA TRP A 391 -28.46 11.82 -30.54
C TRP A 391 -27.96 10.95 -31.71
N PRO A 392 -28.44 11.15 -32.96
CA PRO A 392 -28.08 10.29 -34.07
C PRO A 392 -26.62 10.50 -34.50
N PRO A 393 -25.87 9.45 -34.86
CA PRO A 393 -24.49 9.52 -35.36
C PRO A 393 -24.30 10.48 -36.55
N SER A 394 -25.36 10.74 -37.33
CA SER A 394 -25.34 11.72 -38.42
C SER A 394 -25.00 13.14 -37.96
N ASN A 395 -25.21 13.45 -36.67
CA ASN A 395 -24.84 14.72 -36.05
C ASN A 395 -23.35 14.84 -35.76
N ILE A 396 -22.56 13.76 -35.78
CA ILE A 396 -21.10 13.81 -35.61
C ILE A 396 -20.51 14.71 -36.71
N ALA A 397 -19.52 15.51 -36.34
CA ALA A 397 -18.86 16.41 -37.29
C ALA A 397 -18.05 15.63 -38.33
N ASP A 398 -18.00 16.15 -39.57
CA ASP A 398 -17.21 15.52 -40.64
C ASP A 398 -15.71 15.88 -40.58
N THR A 399 -15.32 16.88 -39.78
CA THR A 399 -13.94 17.36 -39.69
C THR A 399 -13.51 17.58 -38.25
N PRO A 400 -12.21 17.42 -37.93
CA PRO A 400 -11.67 17.66 -36.59
C PRO A 400 -11.99 19.08 -36.07
N GLN A 401 -11.85 20.09 -36.92
CA GLN A 401 -12.10 21.49 -36.55
C GLN A 401 -13.56 21.74 -36.19
N ALA A 402 -14.50 21.12 -36.92
CA ALA A 402 -15.92 21.24 -36.63
C ALA A 402 -16.32 20.46 -35.36
N ALA A 403 -15.68 19.34 -35.06
CA ALA A 403 -15.89 18.61 -33.81
C ALA A 403 -15.43 19.45 -32.60
N LEU A 404 -14.20 19.98 -32.64
CA LEU A 404 -13.65 20.83 -31.59
C LEU A 404 -14.48 22.10 -31.37
N ALA A 405 -14.97 22.73 -32.44
CA ALA A 405 -15.80 23.93 -32.35
C ALA A 405 -17.19 23.69 -31.72
N ARG A 406 -17.62 22.43 -31.58
CA ARG A 406 -18.90 22.05 -30.96
C ARG A 406 -18.76 21.63 -29.50
N LEU A 407 -17.54 21.50 -28.99
CA LEU A 407 -17.33 21.17 -27.59
C LEU A 407 -17.89 22.26 -26.70
N TYR A 408 -18.56 21.85 -25.63
CA TYR A 408 -18.93 22.79 -24.57
C TYR A 408 -17.71 22.96 -23.66
N SER A 409 -17.15 24.16 -23.61
CA SER A 409 -15.97 24.47 -22.81
C SER A 409 -16.34 25.27 -21.58
N LEU A 410 -16.21 24.65 -20.39
CA LEU A 410 -16.13 25.42 -19.16
C LEU A 410 -14.85 26.27 -19.16
N PRO A 411 -14.83 27.47 -18.57
CA PRO A 411 -13.61 28.24 -18.46
C PRO A 411 -12.51 27.42 -17.77
N GLY A 412 -11.33 27.34 -18.38
CA GLY A 412 -10.21 26.51 -17.89
C GLY A 412 -10.22 25.06 -18.37
N SER A 413 -11.25 24.59 -19.06
CA SER A 413 -11.29 23.22 -19.61
C SER A 413 -10.41 23.05 -20.85
N GLN A 414 -9.91 21.84 -21.07
CA GLN A 414 -9.06 21.49 -22.21
C GLN A 414 -9.41 20.10 -22.77
N TYR A 415 -9.59 20.02 -24.09
CA TYR A 415 -9.70 18.74 -24.79
C TYR A 415 -8.32 18.12 -24.98
N THR A 416 -8.22 16.80 -24.79
CA THR A 416 -7.00 16.02 -25.02
C THR A 416 -7.37 14.74 -25.76
N ASP A 417 -6.60 14.38 -26.78
CA ASP A 417 -6.75 13.08 -27.44
C ASP A 417 -6.45 11.94 -26.46
N PRO A 418 -7.09 10.76 -26.63
CA PRO A 418 -6.77 9.58 -25.84
C PRO A 418 -5.31 9.14 -26.03
N GLU A 419 -4.72 8.56 -24.98
CA GLU A 419 -3.35 8.02 -25.03
C GLU A 419 -3.29 6.68 -25.78
N PHE A 420 -4.43 5.99 -25.89
CA PHE A 420 -4.60 4.82 -26.75
C PHE A 420 -6.07 4.59 -27.10
N SER A 421 -6.36 4.07 -28.29
CA SER A 421 -7.71 3.63 -28.65
C SER A 421 -7.75 2.33 -29.45
N TRP A 422 -8.87 1.62 -29.39
CA TRP A 422 -9.21 0.54 -30.33
C TRP A 422 -10.22 1.03 -31.34
N LYS A 423 -9.89 0.96 -32.64
CA LYS A 423 -10.74 1.51 -33.71
C LYS A 423 -12.19 1.01 -33.62
N TYR A 424 -12.38 -0.30 -33.49
CA TYR A 424 -13.68 -0.89 -33.18
C TYR A 424 -13.70 -1.40 -31.74
N ALA A 425 -14.84 -1.30 -31.08
CA ALA A 425 -14.93 -1.60 -29.66
C ALA A 425 -14.53 -3.06 -29.33
N VAL A 426 -13.64 -3.19 -28.33
CA VAL A 426 -13.20 -4.44 -27.70
C VAL A 426 -13.66 -4.54 -26.24
N ALA A 427 -14.33 -3.50 -25.75
CA ALA A 427 -14.97 -3.37 -24.46
C ALA A 427 -14.00 -3.59 -23.26
N PRO A 428 -12.93 -2.79 -23.11
CA PRO A 428 -12.07 -2.84 -21.94
C PRO A 428 -12.86 -2.44 -20.68
N SER A 429 -12.38 -2.86 -19.52
CA SER A 429 -13.02 -2.62 -18.22
C SER A 429 -12.04 -2.06 -17.19
N SER A 430 -11.97 -2.67 -16.01
CA SER A 430 -11.13 -2.19 -14.92
C SER A 430 -9.66 -2.22 -15.29
N ILE A 431 -8.94 -1.27 -14.69
CA ILE A 431 -7.52 -1.08 -14.90
C ILE A 431 -6.83 -1.09 -13.55
N GLY A 432 -5.63 -1.66 -13.51
CA GLY A 432 -4.85 -1.76 -12.28
C GLY A 432 -3.36 -1.74 -12.55
N PHE A 433 -2.63 -0.88 -11.85
CA PHE A 433 -1.17 -0.87 -11.90
C PHE A 433 -0.59 -2.03 -11.11
N VAL A 434 0.45 -2.64 -11.66
CA VAL A 434 1.33 -3.57 -10.95
C VAL A 434 2.20 -2.75 -10.00
N LYS A 435 1.88 -2.78 -8.70
CA LYS A 435 2.61 -2.03 -7.67
C LYS A 435 3.78 -2.87 -7.16
N GLY A 436 4.99 -2.44 -7.44
CA GLY A 436 6.19 -3.18 -7.05
C GLY A 436 6.43 -4.43 -7.91
N ARG A 437 7.09 -5.43 -7.32
CA ARG A 437 7.83 -6.50 -8.02
C ARG A 437 7.28 -7.91 -7.75
N GLY A 438 6.08 -8.07 -7.21
CA GLY A 438 5.54 -9.42 -6.93
C GLY A 438 5.26 -10.27 -8.18
N LEU A 439 5.07 -9.64 -9.33
CA LEU A 439 5.07 -10.35 -10.64
C LEU A 439 6.47 -10.48 -11.27
N GLY A 440 7.47 -9.84 -10.67
CA GLY A 440 8.81 -9.66 -11.20
C GLY A 440 9.09 -8.21 -11.63
N PRO A 441 10.36 -7.78 -11.62
CA PRO A 441 10.78 -6.40 -11.89
C PRO A 441 10.41 -5.88 -13.28
N GLN A 442 10.26 -6.76 -14.27
CA GLN A 442 9.86 -6.38 -15.61
C GLN A 442 8.40 -5.94 -15.74
N PHE A 443 7.58 -6.08 -14.69
CA PHE A 443 6.18 -5.65 -14.66
C PHE A 443 5.95 -4.45 -13.75
N GLU A 444 6.95 -4.01 -12.98
CA GLU A 444 6.81 -2.93 -12.00
C GLU A 444 6.35 -1.63 -12.69
N GLY A 445 5.20 -1.11 -12.27
CA GLY A 445 4.60 0.12 -12.83
C GLY A 445 3.82 -0.07 -14.14
N ASP A 446 3.71 -1.28 -14.67
CA ASP A 446 2.87 -1.54 -15.84
C ASP A 446 1.38 -1.48 -15.49
N LEU A 447 0.55 -1.16 -16.49
CA LEU A 447 -0.89 -1.12 -16.36
C LEU A 447 -1.50 -2.39 -16.97
N LEU A 448 -2.36 -3.06 -16.21
CA LEU A 448 -3.20 -4.15 -16.70
C LEU A 448 -4.61 -3.65 -16.97
N VAL A 449 -5.23 -4.14 -18.04
CA VAL A 449 -6.58 -3.75 -18.48
C VAL A 449 -7.42 -5.02 -18.69
N GLY A 450 -8.55 -5.09 -18.01
CA GLY A 450 -9.51 -6.20 -18.10
C GLY A 450 -10.53 -6.05 -19.22
N ALA A 451 -11.34 -7.08 -19.43
CA ALA A 451 -12.45 -7.07 -20.38
C ALA A 451 -13.81 -6.98 -19.66
N SER A 452 -14.72 -6.13 -20.15
CA SER A 452 -16.11 -6.06 -19.66
C SER A 452 -17.02 -7.12 -20.29
N ARG A 453 -16.52 -7.88 -21.27
CA ARG A 453 -17.24 -8.92 -22.02
C ARG A 453 -16.37 -10.14 -22.24
N THR A 454 -17.02 -11.30 -22.39
CA THR A 454 -16.36 -12.57 -22.70
C THR A 454 -16.21 -12.83 -24.20
N THR A 455 -16.68 -11.92 -25.06
CA THR A 455 -16.71 -12.16 -26.52
C THR A 455 -15.32 -12.34 -27.12
N LEU A 456 -14.33 -11.55 -26.68
CA LEU A 456 -12.93 -11.70 -27.06
C LEU A 456 -12.18 -12.53 -26.01
N LEU A 457 -11.63 -13.67 -26.41
CA LEU A 457 -10.78 -14.55 -25.59
C LEU A 457 -11.40 -14.97 -24.24
N ASN A 458 -12.74 -15.04 -24.17
CA ASN A 458 -13.48 -15.35 -22.94
C ASN A 458 -13.11 -14.44 -21.75
N GLY A 459 -12.66 -13.21 -22.04
CA GLY A 459 -12.15 -12.25 -21.07
C GLY A 459 -10.62 -12.16 -21.09
N TYR A 460 -10.10 -11.12 -21.71
CA TYR A 460 -8.66 -10.86 -21.80
C TYR A 460 -8.13 -10.07 -20.60
N LEU A 461 -6.81 -10.15 -20.42
CA LEU A 461 -6.01 -9.10 -19.78
C LEU A 461 -5.04 -8.54 -20.81
N PHE A 462 -5.05 -7.22 -21.00
CA PHE A 462 -4.02 -6.50 -21.74
C PHE A 462 -3.00 -5.88 -20.79
N ARG A 463 -1.77 -5.69 -21.27
CA ARG A 463 -0.67 -5.06 -20.55
C ARG A 463 -0.12 -3.88 -21.37
N PHE A 464 -0.06 -2.73 -20.71
CA PHE A 464 0.53 -1.52 -21.24
C PHE A 464 1.78 -1.13 -20.45
N ARG A 465 2.86 -0.86 -21.19
CA ARG A 465 4.12 -0.29 -20.67
C ARG A 465 4.14 1.19 -20.94
N PHE A 466 4.97 1.94 -20.22
CA PHE A 466 5.04 3.39 -20.33
C PHE A 466 6.41 3.88 -20.77
N THR A 467 6.42 5.09 -21.31
CA THR A 467 7.63 5.89 -21.44
C THR A 467 8.21 6.21 -20.05
N ALA A 468 9.51 6.55 -19.99
CA ALA A 468 10.20 6.81 -18.72
C ALA A 468 9.57 7.97 -17.92
N ASP A 469 9.01 8.98 -18.59
CA ASP A 469 8.29 10.09 -17.98
C ASP A 469 6.85 9.75 -17.56
N ARG A 470 6.42 8.50 -17.80
CA ARG A 470 5.09 7.98 -17.44
C ARG A 470 3.91 8.69 -18.11
N LYS A 471 4.14 9.55 -19.11
CA LYS A 471 3.07 10.33 -19.77
C LYS A 471 2.40 9.60 -20.92
N HIS A 472 3.08 8.63 -21.53
CA HIS A 472 2.63 7.93 -22.72
C HIS A 472 2.84 6.43 -22.59
N PHE A 473 2.09 5.66 -23.37
CA PHE A 473 2.39 4.24 -23.54
C PHE A 473 3.61 4.04 -24.44
N SER A 474 4.40 3.02 -24.14
CA SER A 474 5.58 2.61 -24.92
C SER A 474 5.31 1.30 -25.62
N PHE A 475 5.26 1.32 -26.95
CA PHE A 475 5.05 0.14 -27.78
C PHE A 475 6.35 -0.33 -28.43
N THR A 476 6.56 -1.65 -28.44
CA THR A 476 7.61 -2.27 -29.26
C THR A 476 7.10 -2.68 -30.63
N ASP A 477 5.78 -2.76 -30.79
CA ASP A 477 5.12 -3.06 -32.05
C ASP A 477 4.94 -1.78 -32.87
N PRO A 478 5.53 -1.68 -34.07
CA PRO A 478 5.40 -0.49 -34.90
C PRO A 478 3.96 -0.16 -35.33
N LEU A 479 3.06 -1.14 -35.33
CA LEU A 479 1.65 -0.94 -35.71
C LEU A 479 0.92 -0.04 -34.70
N LEU A 480 1.32 -0.06 -33.43
CA LEU A 480 0.69 0.72 -32.36
C LEU A 480 1.32 2.12 -32.16
N ASN A 481 2.24 2.54 -33.03
CA ASN A 481 2.96 3.82 -32.88
C ASN A 481 2.05 5.05 -33.03
N ASP A 482 0.96 4.93 -33.79
CA ASP A 482 -0.07 5.97 -33.91
C ASP A 482 -1.06 5.98 -32.74
N ARG A 483 -0.88 5.04 -31.79
CA ARG A 483 -1.68 4.83 -30.58
C ARG A 483 -3.11 4.38 -30.85
N VAL A 484 -3.38 3.83 -32.03
CA VAL A 484 -4.65 3.18 -32.32
C VAL A 484 -4.39 1.73 -32.71
N ALA A 485 -5.07 0.79 -32.09
CA ALA A 485 -5.18 -0.56 -32.65
C ALA A 485 -6.21 -0.52 -33.78
N ASP A 486 -5.77 -0.66 -35.03
CA ASP A 486 -6.61 -0.71 -36.23
C ASP A 486 -7.21 -2.11 -36.42
N ASN A 487 -7.94 -2.58 -35.41
CA ASN A 487 -8.67 -3.83 -35.51
C ASN A 487 -9.73 -3.78 -36.63
N THR A 488 -10.11 -4.96 -37.15
CA THR A 488 -10.95 -5.03 -38.36
C THR A 488 -12.45 -5.07 -38.08
N ASP A 489 -12.82 -5.46 -36.86
CA ASP A 489 -14.20 -5.55 -36.37
C ASP A 489 -14.21 -5.47 -34.83
N LYS A 490 -15.41 -5.37 -34.24
CA LYS A 490 -15.59 -5.44 -32.79
C LYS A 490 -15.06 -6.77 -32.25
N PHE A 491 -14.46 -6.73 -31.08
CA PHE A 491 -13.93 -7.93 -30.39
C PHE A 491 -12.92 -8.72 -31.23
N ASP A 492 -12.11 -8.01 -32.02
CA ASP A 492 -11.00 -8.56 -32.81
C ASP A 492 -9.66 -8.23 -32.15
N LEU A 493 -8.72 -9.18 -32.18
CA LEU A 493 -7.40 -9.04 -31.56
C LEU A 493 -6.37 -8.36 -32.49
N SER A 494 -6.72 -8.09 -33.75
CA SER A 494 -5.78 -7.53 -34.72
C SER A 494 -5.09 -6.27 -34.17
N GLU A 495 -3.76 -6.23 -34.31
CA GLU A 495 -2.80 -5.25 -33.76
C GLU A 495 -2.66 -5.22 -32.24
N SER A 496 -3.58 -5.83 -31.48
CA SER A 496 -3.49 -5.93 -30.02
C SER A 496 -2.76 -7.19 -29.53
N GLN A 497 -2.22 -8.05 -30.41
CA GLN A 497 -1.60 -9.32 -30.00
C GLN A 497 -0.42 -9.11 -29.04
N THR A 498 0.36 -8.05 -29.23
CA THR A 498 1.52 -7.73 -28.38
C THR A 498 1.13 -7.15 -27.02
N LEU A 499 -0.13 -6.73 -26.85
CA LEU A 499 -0.69 -6.27 -25.58
C LEU A 499 -1.23 -7.43 -24.74
N LEU A 500 -1.49 -8.61 -25.32
CA LEU A 500 -2.11 -9.74 -24.61
C LEU A 500 -1.22 -10.26 -23.47
N ALA A 501 -1.73 -10.17 -22.25
CA ALA A 501 -1.08 -10.66 -21.04
C ALA A 501 -1.71 -11.95 -20.50
N GLY A 502 -3.02 -12.13 -20.72
CA GLY A 502 -3.76 -13.32 -20.29
C GLY A 502 -5.13 -13.41 -20.92
N GLN A 503 -5.80 -14.55 -20.73
CA GLN A 503 -7.11 -14.87 -21.29
C GLN A 503 -7.92 -15.74 -20.32
N ASP A 504 -9.21 -15.94 -20.64
CA ASP A 504 -10.16 -16.72 -19.85
C ASP A 504 -10.44 -16.14 -18.44
N PHE A 505 -10.27 -14.82 -18.26
CA PHE A 505 -10.54 -14.13 -16.99
C PHE A 505 -12.02 -13.77 -16.77
N GLY A 506 -12.89 -14.00 -17.75
CA GLY A 506 -14.30 -13.63 -17.69
C GLY A 506 -14.52 -12.11 -17.78
N VAL A 507 -15.60 -11.62 -17.17
CA VAL A 507 -15.86 -10.18 -17.05
C VAL A 507 -15.08 -9.64 -15.86
N VAL A 508 -14.01 -8.90 -16.14
CA VAL A 508 -13.10 -8.36 -15.13
C VAL A 508 -13.65 -7.04 -14.60
N THR A 509 -13.89 -6.95 -13.30
CA THR A 509 -14.53 -5.79 -12.66
C THR A 509 -13.59 -5.00 -11.75
N ASP A 510 -12.49 -5.60 -11.31
CA ASP A 510 -11.43 -4.90 -10.57
C ASP A 510 -10.09 -5.61 -10.72
N ILE A 511 -9.02 -4.82 -10.73
CA ILE A 511 -7.63 -5.28 -10.77
C ILE A 511 -6.86 -4.48 -9.73
N GLN A 512 -6.31 -5.15 -8.72
CA GLN A 512 -5.51 -4.49 -7.69
C GLN A 512 -4.27 -5.28 -7.35
N THR A 513 -3.16 -4.58 -7.12
CA THR A 513 -1.98 -5.18 -6.50
C THR A 513 -2.19 -5.26 -4.99
N GLY A 514 -2.15 -6.48 -4.44
CA GLY A 514 -2.28 -6.71 -3.01
C GLY A 514 -1.00 -6.32 -2.26
N PRO A 515 -1.05 -6.19 -0.92
CA PRO A 515 0.11 -5.86 -0.09
C PRO A 515 1.28 -6.86 -0.17
N ASN A 516 1.07 -8.05 -0.74
CA ASN A 516 2.13 -9.02 -1.02
C ASN A 516 2.85 -8.79 -2.37
N GLY A 517 2.44 -7.77 -3.14
CA GLY A 517 2.95 -7.45 -4.47
C GLY A 517 2.33 -8.27 -5.62
N ASN A 518 1.46 -9.24 -5.32
CA ASN A 518 0.75 -10.02 -6.32
C ASN A 518 -0.45 -9.23 -6.86
N VAL A 519 -0.88 -9.54 -8.08
CA VAL A 519 -2.05 -8.89 -8.67
C VAL A 519 -3.28 -9.75 -8.49
N PHE A 520 -4.37 -9.16 -8.03
CA PHE A 520 -5.65 -9.81 -7.87
C PHE A 520 -6.63 -9.29 -8.91
N VAL A 521 -7.48 -10.18 -9.42
CA VAL A 521 -8.47 -9.89 -10.46
C VAL A 521 -9.82 -10.39 -10.00
N VAL A 522 -10.81 -9.51 -9.95
CA VAL A 522 -12.20 -9.86 -9.65
C VAL A 522 -12.93 -10.16 -10.96
N SER A 523 -13.62 -11.31 -11.00
CA SER A 523 -14.36 -11.77 -12.17
C SER A 523 -15.83 -11.95 -11.85
N LEU A 524 -16.67 -11.09 -12.45
CA LEU A 524 -18.10 -10.98 -12.17
C LEU A 524 -18.87 -12.24 -12.54
N LEU A 525 -18.73 -12.72 -13.78
CA LEU A 525 -19.49 -13.90 -14.24
C LEU A 525 -18.95 -15.21 -13.68
N SER A 526 -17.66 -15.27 -13.35
CA SER A 526 -17.06 -16.43 -12.72
C SER A 526 -17.34 -16.50 -11.21
N GLY A 527 -17.87 -15.43 -10.61
CA GLY A 527 -18.12 -15.36 -9.17
C GLY A 527 -16.85 -15.57 -8.35
N ALA A 528 -15.72 -15.04 -8.82
CA ALA A 528 -14.40 -15.44 -8.37
C ALA A 528 -13.41 -14.27 -8.21
N VAL A 529 -12.41 -14.51 -7.36
CA VAL A 529 -11.20 -13.68 -7.26
C VAL A 529 -10.00 -14.55 -7.64
N TYR A 530 -9.19 -14.08 -8.57
CA TYR A 530 -7.96 -14.71 -9.01
C TYR A 530 -6.74 -13.95 -8.48
N GLU A 531 -5.66 -14.65 -8.16
CA GLU A 531 -4.34 -14.10 -7.84
C GLU A 531 -3.35 -14.49 -8.94
N ILE A 532 -2.74 -13.49 -9.56
CA ILE A 532 -1.60 -13.61 -10.47
C ILE A 532 -0.34 -13.37 -9.66
N LYS A 533 0.63 -14.27 -9.78
CA LYS A 533 1.93 -14.16 -9.10
C LYS A 533 3.06 -14.69 -9.96
N GLN A 534 4.28 -14.27 -9.64
CA GLN A 534 5.47 -14.86 -10.23
C GLN A 534 5.60 -16.33 -9.79
N LYS A 535 5.96 -17.20 -10.71
CA LYS A 535 6.42 -18.55 -10.37
C LYS A 535 7.71 -18.44 -9.56
N PRO A 536 7.89 -19.23 -8.49
CA PRO A 536 9.10 -19.16 -7.68
C PRO A 536 10.35 -19.41 -8.53
N GLY A 537 11.30 -18.47 -8.48
CA GLY A 537 12.63 -18.69 -9.03
C GLY A 537 13.44 -19.68 -8.18
N THR A 538 14.53 -20.21 -8.75
CA THR A 538 15.46 -21.04 -7.98
C THR A 538 16.49 -20.14 -7.30
N ILE A 539 16.60 -20.24 -5.97
CA ILE A 539 17.55 -19.44 -5.18
C ILE A 539 18.88 -20.18 -5.06
N PHE A 540 19.94 -19.49 -5.44
CA PHE A 540 21.33 -19.88 -5.22
C PHE A 540 21.98 -18.89 -4.26
N TYR A 541 22.89 -19.38 -3.42
CA TYR A 541 23.62 -18.54 -2.48
C TYR A 541 25.09 -18.94 -2.39
N ALA A 542 25.93 -17.99 -2.00
CA ALA A 542 27.34 -18.17 -1.74
C ALA A 542 27.76 -17.37 -0.51
N THR A 543 28.56 -17.96 0.39
CA THR A 543 29.23 -17.25 1.48
C THR A 543 30.68 -17.03 1.10
N LEU A 544 31.14 -15.77 1.09
CA LEU A 544 32.47 -15.37 0.66
C LEU A 544 33.40 -15.17 1.85
N ASN A 545 34.62 -15.71 1.76
CA ASN A 545 35.70 -15.43 2.71
C ASN A 545 37.08 -15.70 2.09
N GLY A 546 38.14 -15.23 2.76
CA GLY A 546 39.53 -15.40 2.30
C GLY A 546 39.98 -16.86 2.14
N PRO A 547 39.65 -17.78 3.06
CA PRO A 547 39.99 -19.20 2.93
C PRO A 547 39.44 -19.91 1.68
N GLN A 548 38.37 -19.39 1.07
CA GLN A 548 37.75 -19.96 -0.13
C GLN A 548 38.39 -19.51 -1.45
N GLU A 549 39.31 -18.53 -1.41
CA GLU A 549 40.10 -18.12 -2.58
C GLU A 549 41.03 -19.22 -3.05
N VAL A 550 41.44 -19.16 -4.32
CA VAL A 550 42.35 -20.14 -4.93
C VAL A 550 43.52 -19.41 -5.60
N PRO A 551 44.70 -19.32 -4.94
CA PRO A 551 45.02 -19.84 -3.60
C PRO A 551 44.37 -19.05 -2.45
N PRO A 552 44.17 -19.65 -1.25
CA PRO A 552 43.54 -18.98 -0.10
C PRO A 552 44.27 -17.72 0.36
N THR A 553 43.52 -16.70 0.81
CA THR A 553 44.06 -15.46 1.39
C THR A 553 43.95 -15.46 2.92
N ASN A 554 44.68 -14.55 3.57
CA ASN A 554 44.58 -14.29 5.02
C ASN A 554 43.59 -13.16 5.37
N SER A 555 42.75 -12.74 4.43
CA SER A 555 41.76 -11.69 4.69
C SER A 555 40.70 -12.15 5.70
N THR A 556 40.35 -11.25 6.61
CA THR A 556 39.23 -11.43 7.55
C THR A 556 37.92 -10.86 7.00
N ALA A 557 37.91 -10.35 5.77
CA ALA A 557 36.71 -9.88 5.10
C ALA A 557 35.71 -11.02 4.91
N SER A 558 34.43 -10.67 4.87
CA SER A 558 33.33 -11.61 4.70
C SER A 558 32.28 -11.05 3.75
N GLY A 559 31.54 -11.93 3.09
CA GLY A 559 30.43 -11.54 2.25
C GLY A 559 29.42 -12.65 2.00
N THR A 560 28.32 -12.29 1.37
CA THR A 560 27.28 -13.18 0.88
C THR A 560 26.85 -12.75 -0.52
N ALA A 561 26.50 -13.70 -1.35
CA ALA A 561 25.86 -13.43 -2.63
C ALA A 561 24.63 -14.31 -2.80
N THR A 562 23.59 -13.74 -3.40
CA THR A 562 22.36 -14.44 -3.76
C THR A 562 22.17 -14.32 -5.26
N LEU A 563 21.74 -15.39 -5.91
CA LEU A 563 21.35 -15.40 -7.30
C LEU A 563 19.97 -16.06 -7.41
N VAL A 564 18.99 -15.32 -7.93
CA VAL A 564 17.63 -15.83 -8.18
C VAL A 564 17.47 -16.09 -9.66
N LEU A 565 17.42 -17.37 -10.05
CA LEU A 565 17.22 -17.83 -11.42
C LEU A 565 15.74 -17.75 -11.78
N SER A 566 15.41 -17.11 -12.92
CA SER A 566 14.03 -17.03 -13.39
C SER A 566 13.45 -18.42 -13.72
N PRO A 567 12.14 -18.63 -13.57
CA PRO A 567 11.48 -19.91 -13.89
C PRO A 567 11.68 -20.39 -15.33
N ASP A 568 11.81 -19.48 -16.29
CA ASP A 568 12.15 -19.77 -17.69
C ASP A 568 13.64 -20.02 -17.94
N GLU A 569 14.47 -19.90 -16.90
CA GLU A 569 15.92 -20.08 -16.88
C GLU A 569 16.72 -19.15 -17.81
N LYS A 570 16.09 -18.09 -18.33
CA LYS A 570 16.73 -17.16 -19.27
C LYS A 570 17.49 -16.02 -18.60
N THR A 571 17.15 -15.71 -17.36
CA THR A 571 17.74 -14.59 -16.63
C THR A 571 18.00 -14.95 -15.18
N ALA A 572 18.93 -14.25 -14.56
CA ALA A 572 19.06 -14.27 -13.11
C ALA A 572 19.28 -12.88 -12.55
N ARG A 573 18.91 -12.72 -11.28
CA ARG A 573 19.07 -11.49 -10.49
C ARG A 573 20.10 -11.75 -9.40
N VAL A 574 21.16 -10.95 -9.35
CA VAL A 574 22.31 -11.13 -8.46
C VAL A 574 22.32 -10.02 -7.41
N ALA A 575 22.49 -10.41 -6.15
CA ALA A 575 22.85 -9.54 -5.04
C ALA A 575 24.20 -9.99 -4.45
N LEU A 576 25.05 -9.04 -4.07
CA LEU A 576 26.36 -9.28 -3.46
C LEU A 576 26.58 -8.25 -2.36
N ASN A 577 26.72 -8.75 -1.12
CA ASN A 577 27.07 -7.95 0.04
C ASN A 577 28.38 -8.41 0.66
N PHE A 578 29.21 -7.49 1.14
CA PHE A 578 30.48 -7.80 1.78
C PHE A 578 30.96 -6.67 2.67
N SER A 579 31.84 -6.99 3.63
CA SER A 579 32.43 -6.00 4.54
C SER A 579 33.85 -6.38 4.94
N GLY A 580 34.59 -5.42 5.48
CA GLY A 580 35.91 -5.66 6.06
C GLY A 580 37.03 -5.90 5.04
N LEU A 581 36.87 -5.48 3.78
CA LEU A 581 37.97 -5.51 2.81
C LEU A 581 39.18 -4.75 3.35
N SER A 582 40.36 -5.30 3.14
CA SER A 582 41.64 -4.75 3.60
C SER A 582 42.04 -3.43 2.91
N SER A 583 41.44 -3.14 1.75
CA SER A 583 41.66 -1.91 0.97
C SER A 583 40.47 -1.65 0.04
N THR A 584 40.50 -0.53 -0.70
CA THR A 584 39.46 -0.19 -1.68
C THR A 584 39.24 -1.32 -2.69
N GLN A 585 37.97 -1.62 -2.97
CA GLN A 585 37.58 -2.55 -4.02
C GLN A 585 38.10 -2.12 -5.38
N THR A 586 38.46 -3.08 -6.22
CA THR A 586 38.88 -2.86 -7.61
C THR A 586 37.98 -3.55 -8.64
N ALA A 587 37.30 -4.63 -8.27
CA ALA A 587 36.33 -5.34 -9.11
C ALA A 587 35.55 -6.40 -8.30
N ALA A 588 34.44 -6.88 -8.85
CA ALA A 588 33.78 -8.13 -8.46
C ALA A 588 33.29 -8.90 -9.70
N HIS A 589 33.35 -10.23 -9.67
CA HIS A 589 33.02 -11.06 -10.84
C HIS A 589 32.27 -12.34 -10.46
N ILE A 590 31.45 -12.82 -11.40
CA ILE A 590 30.95 -14.20 -11.42
C ILE A 590 31.78 -14.99 -12.42
N HIS A 591 32.28 -16.14 -12.00
CA HIS A 591 33.14 -17.04 -12.76
C HIS A 591 32.47 -18.39 -12.98
N GLY A 592 32.85 -19.07 -14.06
CA GLY A 592 32.45 -20.45 -14.33
C GLY A 592 32.74 -20.90 -15.76
N PRO A 593 32.52 -22.19 -16.08
CA PRO A 593 32.23 -23.27 -15.15
C PRO A 593 33.51 -23.77 -14.43
N ALA A 594 33.46 -23.92 -13.10
CA ALA A 594 34.50 -24.51 -12.26
C ALA A 594 33.91 -25.21 -11.03
N ALA A 595 34.43 -26.40 -10.71
CA ALA A 595 34.14 -27.10 -9.47
C ALA A 595 34.74 -26.37 -8.26
N ILE A 596 34.25 -26.68 -7.05
CA ILE A 596 34.78 -26.15 -5.79
C ILE A 596 36.29 -26.39 -5.72
N GLY A 597 37.06 -25.32 -5.43
CA GLY A 597 38.52 -25.36 -5.34
C GLY A 597 39.26 -25.20 -6.66
N SER A 598 38.57 -24.94 -7.77
CA SER A 598 39.15 -24.63 -9.07
C SER A 598 38.82 -23.20 -9.52
N THR A 599 39.66 -22.62 -10.39
CA THR A 599 39.45 -21.30 -10.99
C THR A 599 38.84 -21.42 -12.40
N ALA A 600 38.12 -20.39 -12.83
CA ALA A 600 37.57 -20.27 -14.18
C ALA A 600 37.67 -18.83 -14.70
N GLY A 601 37.38 -18.64 -15.99
CA GLY A 601 37.22 -17.30 -16.58
C GLY A 601 36.01 -16.54 -16.03
N VAL A 602 35.99 -15.23 -16.25
CA VAL A 602 34.87 -14.35 -15.91
C VAL A 602 33.71 -14.63 -16.87
N LEU A 603 32.52 -14.87 -16.31
CA LEU A 603 31.26 -14.93 -17.05
C LEU A 603 30.58 -13.56 -17.06
N PHE A 604 30.54 -12.89 -15.89
CA PHE A 604 29.89 -11.59 -15.71
C PHE A 604 30.71 -10.71 -14.78
N GLY A 605 30.92 -9.45 -15.17
CA GLY A 605 31.42 -8.41 -14.27
C GLY A 605 30.28 -7.80 -13.47
N LEU A 606 30.54 -7.50 -12.20
CA LEU A 606 29.58 -6.86 -11.30
C LEU A 606 30.01 -5.41 -11.03
N PRO A 607 29.04 -4.50 -10.77
CA PRO A 607 29.36 -3.13 -10.34
C PRO A 607 30.20 -3.09 -9.06
N ASP A 608 30.97 -2.01 -8.89
CA ASP A 608 31.67 -1.76 -7.63
C ASP A 608 30.71 -1.38 -6.50
N GLY A 609 31.07 -1.75 -5.28
CA GLY A 609 30.24 -1.60 -4.08
C GLY A 609 29.37 -2.83 -3.80
N GLN A 610 28.42 -2.66 -2.87
CA GLN A 610 27.38 -3.66 -2.66
C GLN A 610 26.48 -3.69 -3.90
N VAL A 611 26.18 -4.88 -4.40
CA VAL A 611 25.27 -5.06 -5.52
C VAL A 611 23.92 -5.48 -4.97
N SER A 612 22.90 -4.63 -5.15
CA SER A 612 21.55 -4.95 -4.71
C SER A 612 20.75 -5.66 -5.80
N ASP A 613 20.84 -5.23 -7.08
CA ASP A 613 19.96 -5.68 -8.18
C ASP A 613 20.64 -5.81 -9.56
N PHE A 614 21.50 -6.81 -9.78
CA PHE A 614 22.13 -6.97 -11.10
C PHE A 614 21.47 -8.06 -11.95
N LYS A 615 20.93 -7.67 -13.11
CA LYS A 615 20.39 -8.60 -14.10
C LYS A 615 21.52 -9.21 -14.93
N ILE A 616 21.53 -10.54 -15.02
CA ILE A 616 22.31 -11.28 -16.01
C ILE A 616 21.38 -12.05 -16.95
N ASP A 617 21.74 -12.07 -18.23
CA ASP A 617 21.09 -12.90 -19.24
C ASP A 617 21.87 -14.22 -19.40
N LEU A 618 21.14 -15.32 -19.49
CA LEU A 618 21.69 -16.67 -19.45
C LEU A 618 21.43 -17.41 -20.76
N THR A 619 22.46 -18.11 -21.21
CA THR A 619 22.30 -19.18 -22.20
C THR A 619 21.88 -20.49 -21.52
N PRO A 620 21.23 -21.43 -22.23
CA PRO A 620 20.86 -22.72 -21.63
C PRO A 620 22.03 -23.50 -21.00
N PRO A 621 23.24 -23.53 -21.59
CA PRO A 621 24.41 -24.14 -20.92
C PRO A 621 24.79 -23.43 -19.61
N GLN A 622 24.74 -22.10 -19.57
CA GLN A 622 25.04 -21.33 -18.37
C GLN A 622 24.05 -21.62 -17.23
N ALA A 623 22.74 -21.71 -17.53
CA ALA A 623 21.74 -22.09 -16.54
C ALA A 623 21.97 -23.52 -16.00
N SER A 624 22.40 -24.44 -16.87
CA SER A 624 22.80 -25.80 -16.48
C SER A 624 24.02 -25.78 -15.57
N ASP A 625 25.08 -25.04 -15.93
CA ASP A 625 26.31 -24.94 -15.14
C ASP A 625 26.07 -24.35 -13.75
N LEU A 626 25.22 -23.31 -13.65
CA LEU A 626 24.77 -22.75 -12.39
C LEU A 626 24.04 -23.78 -11.54
N LYS A 627 23.04 -24.50 -12.10
CA LYS A 627 22.30 -25.58 -11.43
C LYS A 627 23.20 -26.72 -10.94
N ASN A 628 24.30 -26.98 -11.66
CA ASN A 628 25.30 -27.96 -11.30
C ASN A 628 26.34 -27.44 -10.29
N GLY A 629 26.18 -26.21 -9.78
CA GLY A 629 27.06 -25.62 -8.77
C GLY A 629 28.44 -25.29 -9.29
N LEU A 630 28.59 -25.02 -10.59
CA LEU A 630 29.88 -24.75 -11.24
C LEU A 630 30.25 -23.27 -11.25
N TRP A 631 29.51 -22.41 -10.55
CA TRP A 631 29.74 -20.97 -10.55
C TRP A 631 30.21 -20.49 -9.18
N TYR A 632 31.12 -19.52 -9.18
CA TYR A 632 31.56 -18.83 -7.97
C TYR A 632 31.62 -17.32 -8.20
N VAL A 633 31.56 -16.57 -7.10
CA VAL A 633 31.72 -15.12 -7.08
C VAL A 633 32.95 -14.76 -6.26
N ASN A 634 33.66 -13.71 -6.65
CA ASN A 634 34.76 -13.15 -5.86
C ASN A 634 34.75 -11.61 -5.87
N VAL A 635 35.46 -11.03 -4.90
CA VAL A 635 35.66 -9.58 -4.76
C VAL A 635 37.15 -9.29 -4.68
N HIS A 636 37.60 -8.28 -5.41
CA HIS A 636 39.00 -7.86 -5.52
C HIS A 636 39.22 -6.52 -4.81
N SER A 637 40.42 -6.32 -4.28
CA SER A 637 40.85 -5.04 -3.70
C SER A 637 42.27 -4.68 -4.15
N ASN A 638 42.73 -3.46 -3.85
CA ASN A 638 44.08 -3.02 -4.18
C ASN A 638 45.17 -3.94 -3.60
N THR A 639 44.97 -4.46 -2.38
CA THR A 639 45.89 -5.40 -1.72
C THR A 639 45.82 -6.80 -2.34
N PHE A 640 44.65 -7.21 -2.83
CA PHE A 640 44.40 -8.56 -3.37
C PHE A 640 43.85 -8.48 -4.80
N PRO A 641 44.68 -8.15 -5.81
CA PRO A 641 44.22 -7.94 -7.18
C PRO A 641 43.70 -9.20 -7.85
N ASN A 642 44.07 -10.40 -7.36
CA ASN A 642 43.60 -11.68 -7.90
C ASN A 642 42.35 -12.24 -7.17
N GLY A 643 41.83 -11.53 -6.17
CA GLY A 643 40.70 -11.94 -5.33
C GLY A 643 41.06 -11.87 -3.85
N GLU A 644 40.24 -11.15 -3.06
CA GLU A 644 40.36 -11.08 -1.60
C GLU A 644 39.48 -12.13 -0.91
N ILE A 645 38.23 -12.26 -1.38
CA ILE A 645 37.23 -13.20 -0.85
C ILE A 645 36.44 -13.86 -2.00
N ARG A 646 36.18 -15.17 -1.87
CA ARG A 646 35.48 -15.99 -2.85
C ARG A 646 34.38 -16.84 -2.22
N GLY A 647 33.32 -17.14 -2.97
CA GLY A 647 32.20 -17.99 -2.56
C GLY A 647 31.62 -18.80 -3.72
N GLN A 648 31.38 -20.10 -3.52
CA GLN A 648 30.71 -20.95 -4.53
C GLN A 648 29.18 -20.84 -4.42
N PHE A 649 28.47 -20.72 -5.56
CA PHE A 649 27.01 -20.77 -5.58
C PHE A 649 26.49 -22.19 -5.37
N GLN A 650 25.50 -22.33 -4.50
CA GLN A 650 24.82 -23.59 -4.18
C GLN A 650 23.31 -23.37 -4.11
N THR A 651 22.54 -24.41 -4.45
CA THR A 651 21.09 -24.43 -4.22
C THR A 651 20.78 -24.73 -2.75
N SER A 652 19.71 -24.18 -2.21
CA SER A 652 19.17 -24.60 -0.91
C SER A 652 17.65 -24.65 -0.93
N ALA A 653 17.10 -25.81 -0.55
CA ALA A 653 15.66 -26.00 -0.40
C ALA A 653 15.09 -25.28 0.83
N SER A 654 15.94 -24.84 1.77
CA SER A 654 15.55 -24.00 2.90
C SER A 654 15.76 -22.52 2.64
N ALA A 655 16.32 -22.12 1.49
CA ALA A 655 16.59 -20.72 1.23
C ALA A 655 15.31 -19.91 1.07
N SER A 656 15.32 -18.71 1.66
CA SER A 656 14.36 -17.66 1.39
C SER A 656 15.06 -16.32 1.26
N THR A 657 14.43 -15.42 0.53
CA THR A 657 14.92 -14.07 0.31
C THR A 657 13.99 -13.05 0.92
N VAL A 658 14.54 -11.94 1.41
CA VAL A 658 13.79 -10.78 1.89
C VAL A 658 14.26 -9.52 1.16
N GLN A 659 13.32 -8.72 0.68
CA GLN A 659 13.58 -7.53 -0.15
C GLN A 659 12.44 -6.53 -0.04
N PHE A 660 12.65 -5.28 -0.45
CA PHE A 660 11.54 -4.35 -0.68
C PHE A 660 10.68 -4.82 -1.85
N GLY A 661 9.39 -4.52 -1.76
CA GLY A 661 8.41 -4.81 -2.80
C GLY A 661 8.61 -3.95 -4.05
N ALA A 662 9.27 -2.79 -3.95
CA ALA A 662 9.51 -1.86 -5.05
C ALA A 662 10.90 -1.23 -4.94
N THR A 663 11.39 -0.65 -6.04
CA THR A 663 12.64 0.15 -6.03
C THR A 663 12.43 1.61 -5.69
N GLN A 664 11.24 2.11 -5.98
CA GLN A 664 10.85 3.48 -5.69
C GLN A 664 9.36 3.53 -5.32
N ILE A 665 8.98 4.53 -4.54
CA ILE A 665 7.60 4.82 -4.19
C ILE A 665 7.39 6.32 -4.10
N GLY A 666 6.31 6.83 -4.69
CA GLY A 666 5.87 8.21 -4.52
C GLY A 666 4.87 8.32 -3.37
N VAL A 667 4.96 9.40 -2.60
CA VAL A 667 3.97 9.78 -1.59
C VAL A 667 3.69 11.28 -1.72
N GLY A 668 2.45 11.71 -1.51
CA GLY A 668 2.14 13.14 -1.38
C GLY A 668 2.54 13.62 0.01
N GLU A 669 3.08 14.82 0.11
CA GLU A 669 3.54 15.37 1.40
C GLU A 669 2.44 15.40 2.46
N GLY A 670 1.23 15.83 2.07
CA GLY A 670 0.04 15.83 2.91
C GLY A 670 -0.57 14.46 3.23
N GLU A 671 -0.01 13.34 2.72
CA GLU A 671 -0.50 11.99 3.03
C GLU A 671 -0.11 11.52 4.44
N GLY A 672 0.75 12.26 5.14
CA GLY A 672 1.16 12.01 6.52
C GLY A 672 2.03 10.78 6.76
N SER A 673 1.97 9.74 5.93
CA SER A 673 2.88 8.59 6.02
C SER A 673 3.00 7.84 4.70
N VAL A 674 4.15 7.20 4.48
CA VAL A 674 4.36 6.24 3.39
C VAL A 674 4.45 4.82 3.92
N SER A 675 3.81 3.86 3.24
CA SER A 675 3.87 2.43 3.57
C SER A 675 4.76 1.69 2.57
N LEU A 676 5.85 1.10 3.07
CA LEU A 676 6.79 0.32 2.29
C LEU A 676 6.55 -1.16 2.51
N ILE A 677 6.27 -1.90 1.44
CA ILE A 677 6.13 -3.35 1.51
C ILE A 677 7.51 -4.01 1.47
N VAL A 678 7.73 -4.99 2.34
CA VAL A 678 8.87 -5.91 2.34
C VAL A 678 8.33 -7.30 2.08
N THR A 679 8.81 -7.96 1.02
CA THR A 679 8.37 -9.31 0.63
C THR A 679 9.40 -10.36 0.98
N ARG A 680 8.90 -11.56 1.28
CA ARG A 680 9.69 -12.77 1.54
C ARG A 680 9.31 -13.86 0.54
N SER A 681 10.29 -14.39 -0.17
CA SER A 681 10.14 -15.42 -1.21
C SER A 681 10.98 -16.67 -0.93
N GLY A 682 10.66 -17.80 -1.56
CA GLY A 682 11.32 -19.08 -1.31
C GLY A 682 10.65 -19.88 -0.19
N ASN A 683 11.42 -20.53 0.68
CA ASN A 683 10.88 -21.34 1.77
C ASN A 683 10.46 -20.48 2.98
N THR A 684 9.16 -20.29 3.17
CA THR A 684 8.59 -19.48 4.26
C THR A 684 8.15 -20.28 5.49
N SER A 685 8.45 -21.58 5.56
CA SER A 685 8.00 -22.44 6.68
C SER A 685 8.65 -22.11 8.04
N GLY A 686 9.83 -21.49 8.04
CA GLY A 686 10.51 -21.00 9.25
C GLY A 686 10.32 -19.49 9.49
N THR A 687 10.74 -18.98 10.63
CA THR A 687 10.78 -17.53 10.91
C THR A 687 11.91 -16.83 10.14
N ALA A 688 11.79 -15.52 9.96
CA ALA A 688 12.84 -14.67 9.39
C ALA A 688 12.79 -13.28 10.03
N ASP A 689 13.96 -12.68 10.24
CA ASP A 689 14.07 -11.31 10.72
C ASP A 689 14.87 -10.48 9.72
N VAL A 690 14.53 -9.21 9.58
CA VAL A 690 15.33 -8.25 8.80
C VAL A 690 15.24 -6.87 9.46
N SER A 691 16.37 -6.21 9.64
CA SER A 691 16.39 -4.83 10.14
C SER A 691 16.19 -3.84 9.00
N TYR A 692 15.65 -2.66 9.31
CA TYR A 692 15.49 -1.57 8.35
C TYR A 692 15.82 -0.23 8.99
N ALA A 693 16.21 0.75 8.18
CA ALA A 693 16.41 2.13 8.60
C ALA A 693 16.28 3.12 7.44
N THR A 694 15.75 4.30 7.73
CA THR A 694 15.85 5.48 6.85
C THR A 694 17.29 6.01 6.82
N MET A 695 17.72 6.50 5.66
CA MET A 695 19.02 7.13 5.46
C MET A 695 18.82 8.59 5.07
N ASP A 696 19.27 9.50 5.93
CA ASP A 696 19.24 10.94 5.69
C ASP A 696 20.53 11.38 5.00
N SER A 697 20.39 11.86 3.75
CA SER A 697 21.48 12.46 2.98
C SER A 697 21.44 13.98 2.93
N ALA A 698 20.38 14.62 3.45
CA ALA A 698 20.24 16.08 3.48
C ALA A 698 21.22 16.73 4.49
N SER A 699 21.65 15.98 5.52
CA SER A 699 22.58 16.49 6.54
C SER A 699 22.05 17.77 7.20
N ALA A 700 22.90 18.74 7.55
CA ALA A 700 22.52 20.00 8.20
C ALA A 700 21.92 21.05 7.23
N THR A 701 21.39 20.62 6.08
CA THR A 701 20.69 21.52 5.15
C THR A 701 19.46 22.12 5.84
N ASN A 702 19.16 23.38 5.52
CA ASN A 702 17.99 24.05 6.11
C ASN A 702 16.74 23.64 5.36
N CYS A 703 15.63 23.49 6.09
CA CYS A 703 14.32 23.12 5.55
C CYS A 703 13.73 24.14 4.55
N ASN A 704 14.32 25.33 4.43
CA ASN A 704 13.90 26.33 3.46
C ASN A 704 14.74 26.31 2.17
N ASP A 705 15.67 25.36 2.03
CA ASP A 705 16.47 25.15 0.81
C ASP A 705 15.82 24.11 -0.10
N VAL A 706 14.77 24.57 -0.79
CA VAL A 706 13.87 23.72 -1.60
C VAL A 706 14.45 23.24 -2.93
N ASN A 707 15.70 23.58 -3.26
CA ASN A 707 16.31 23.25 -4.57
C ASN A 707 17.29 22.07 -4.51
N THR A 708 17.26 21.29 -3.43
CA THR A 708 18.23 20.21 -3.20
C THR A 708 17.79 18.91 -3.86
N GLY A 709 16.49 18.68 -3.99
CA GLY A 709 15.90 17.40 -4.41
C GLY A 709 16.13 16.27 -3.40
N VAL A 710 16.53 16.59 -2.16
CA VAL A 710 16.87 15.62 -1.11
C VAL A 710 16.06 15.92 0.13
N ALA A 711 15.24 14.94 0.54
CA ALA A 711 14.43 15.04 1.74
C ALA A 711 15.29 14.90 3.00
N SER A 712 14.93 15.66 4.03
CA SER A 712 15.56 15.73 5.34
C SER A 712 14.69 15.11 6.43
N SER A 713 15.32 14.32 7.32
CA SER A 713 14.62 13.80 8.51
C SER A 713 14.30 14.86 9.58
N ARG A 714 14.65 16.11 9.26
CA ARG A 714 14.48 17.30 10.07
C ARG A 714 13.15 17.99 9.76
N CYS A 715 12.68 17.93 8.52
CA CYS A 715 11.53 18.70 8.03
C CYS A 715 10.49 17.82 7.35
N ASP A 716 10.91 16.83 6.55
CA ASP A 716 10.05 16.21 5.53
C ASP A 716 9.60 14.80 5.91
N TYR A 717 10.39 14.10 6.72
CA TYR A 717 10.05 12.78 7.22
C TYR A 717 10.64 12.49 8.60
N GLN A 718 10.18 11.42 9.24
CA GLN A 718 10.73 10.97 10.53
C GLN A 718 11.76 9.86 10.37
N THR A 719 12.90 9.99 11.05
CA THR A 719 13.90 8.92 11.16
C THR A 719 13.25 7.67 11.75
N THR A 720 13.18 6.62 10.94
CA THR A 720 12.49 5.38 11.28
C THR A 720 13.44 4.20 11.11
N GLY A 721 13.46 3.28 12.07
CA GLY A 721 14.22 2.04 11.98
C GLY A 721 13.72 0.98 12.95
N GLY A 722 14.00 -0.29 12.64
CA GLY A 722 13.57 -1.40 13.49
C GLY A 722 13.87 -2.75 12.86
N THR A 723 13.24 -3.80 13.39
CA THR A 723 13.34 -5.16 12.85
C THR A 723 11.95 -5.69 12.52
N LEU A 724 11.80 -6.20 11.30
CA LEU A 724 10.62 -6.91 10.85
C LEU A 724 10.75 -8.39 11.18
N HIS A 725 9.78 -8.91 11.92
CA HIS A 725 9.71 -10.32 12.34
C HIS A 725 8.67 -11.07 11.51
N PHE A 726 9.12 -11.88 10.56
CA PHE A 726 8.26 -12.76 9.77
C PHE A 726 8.01 -14.06 10.52
N THR A 727 6.74 -14.35 10.75
CA THR A 727 6.28 -15.63 11.28
C THR A 727 6.28 -16.72 10.20
N SER A 728 6.04 -17.97 10.59
CA SER A 728 5.91 -19.09 9.63
C SER A 728 4.76 -18.84 8.66
N GLY A 729 5.02 -19.00 7.36
CA GLY A 729 4.07 -18.76 6.27
C GLY A 729 3.90 -17.30 5.86
N GLU A 730 4.46 -16.35 6.61
CA GLU A 730 4.33 -14.92 6.31
C GLU A 730 5.25 -14.49 5.15
N THR A 731 4.65 -13.91 4.11
CA THR A 731 5.33 -13.55 2.85
C THR A 731 5.50 -12.04 2.66
N SER A 732 4.92 -11.21 3.53
CA SER A 732 5.04 -9.75 3.43
C SER A 732 4.89 -9.07 4.79
N LYS A 733 5.58 -7.94 4.95
CA LYS A 733 5.43 -6.98 6.05
C LYS A 733 5.35 -5.58 5.47
N SER A 734 4.83 -4.63 6.23
CA SER A 734 4.90 -3.21 5.90
C SER A 734 5.76 -2.45 6.92
N ILE A 735 6.43 -1.41 6.43
CA ILE A 735 7.09 -0.38 7.22
C ILE A 735 6.30 0.91 6.99
N SER A 736 5.90 1.60 8.06
CA SER A 736 5.28 2.92 7.95
C SER A 736 6.32 3.98 8.31
N ILE A 737 6.46 5.00 7.48
CA ILE A 737 7.36 6.14 7.72
C ILE A 737 6.50 7.40 7.73
N PRO A 738 6.42 8.11 8.86
CA PRO A 738 5.72 9.39 8.91
C PRO A 738 6.37 10.42 7.97
N ILE A 739 5.53 11.05 7.17
CA ILE A 739 5.83 12.22 6.34
C ILE A 739 5.32 13.45 7.10
N VAL A 740 6.10 14.51 7.05
CA VAL A 740 5.79 15.79 7.67
C VAL A 740 5.41 16.74 6.55
N ASP A 741 4.25 17.37 6.72
CA ASP A 741 3.68 18.34 5.78
C ASP A 741 4.19 19.72 6.18
N ASP A 742 4.64 20.52 5.23
CA ASP A 742 5.05 21.89 5.48
C ASP A 742 4.22 22.92 4.69
N SER A 743 4.78 24.09 4.44
CA SER A 743 4.10 25.15 3.71
C SER A 743 5.04 25.89 2.76
N TYR A 744 6.17 25.29 2.42
CA TYR A 744 7.09 25.77 1.41
C TYR A 744 6.66 25.21 0.06
N ALA A 745 6.54 26.08 -0.94
CA ALA A 745 6.41 25.61 -2.31
C ALA A 745 7.79 25.28 -2.86
N GLU A 746 8.07 23.99 -2.92
CA GLU A 746 9.35 23.44 -3.30
C GLU A 746 9.48 23.26 -4.82
N GLY A 747 8.35 23.07 -5.50
CA GLY A 747 8.25 23.09 -6.97
C GLY A 747 8.95 21.91 -7.67
N SER A 748 9.61 21.02 -6.93
CA SER A 748 10.15 19.73 -7.40
C SER A 748 10.10 18.68 -6.29
N SER A 749 9.82 17.42 -6.65
CA SER A 749 9.82 16.34 -5.68
C SER A 749 11.21 16.10 -5.09
N GLU A 750 11.27 15.85 -3.80
CA GLU A 750 12.47 15.48 -3.07
C GLU A 750 12.46 14.01 -2.65
N SER A 751 13.60 13.45 -2.23
CA SER A 751 13.70 12.01 -1.95
C SER A 751 14.67 11.63 -0.83
N PHE A 752 14.36 10.52 -0.15
CA PHE A 752 15.23 9.84 0.80
C PHE A 752 15.28 8.33 0.54
N ILE A 753 16.21 7.61 1.17
CA ILE A 753 16.39 6.16 0.95
C ILE A 753 16.07 5.40 2.24
N VAL A 754 15.48 4.21 2.09
CA VAL A 754 15.31 3.24 3.19
C VAL A 754 16.05 1.96 2.83
N ALA A 755 16.78 1.37 3.77
CA ALA A 755 17.61 0.19 3.57
C ALA A 755 17.19 -0.97 4.47
N LEU A 756 17.24 -2.20 3.93
CA LEU A 756 17.16 -3.46 4.67
C LEU A 756 18.56 -3.98 4.98
N ASN A 757 18.76 -4.46 6.20
CA ASN A 757 20.02 -4.95 6.72
C ASN A 757 19.81 -6.19 7.61
N ASN A 758 20.89 -6.91 7.92
CA ASN A 758 20.91 -7.97 8.94
C ASN A 758 19.77 -9.01 8.81
N ALA A 759 19.54 -9.56 7.61
CA ALA A 759 18.57 -10.65 7.48
C ALA A 759 19.05 -11.90 8.23
N THR A 760 18.26 -12.40 9.16
CA THR A 760 18.57 -13.58 9.97
C THR A 760 17.45 -14.61 9.97
N GLY A 761 17.80 -15.87 10.22
CA GLY A 761 16.92 -17.03 10.13
C GLY A 761 17.55 -18.14 9.29
N SER A 762 17.06 -19.37 9.42
CA SER A 762 17.65 -20.51 8.72
C SER A 762 17.49 -20.36 7.21
N GLY A 763 18.58 -20.08 6.50
CA GLY A 763 18.59 -19.89 5.04
C GLY A 763 17.98 -18.57 4.56
N VAL A 764 17.79 -17.58 5.42
CA VAL A 764 17.23 -16.27 5.05
C VAL A 764 18.34 -15.35 4.55
N LEU A 765 18.13 -14.74 3.38
CA LEU A 765 19.10 -13.86 2.73
C LEU A 765 18.45 -12.54 2.33
N LEU A 766 19.23 -11.45 2.35
CA LEU A 766 18.82 -10.21 1.68
C LEU A 766 18.83 -10.42 0.16
N SER A 767 17.83 -9.86 -0.49
CA SER A 767 17.67 -9.88 -1.94
C SER A 767 17.38 -8.49 -2.47
N SER A 768 17.27 -8.44 -3.78
CA SER A 768 17.05 -7.25 -4.58
C SER A 768 15.58 -6.85 -4.68
N PRO A 769 15.19 -5.60 -4.42
CA PRO A 769 16.03 -4.50 -3.94
C PRO A 769 16.11 -4.50 -2.41
N SER A 770 17.32 -4.31 -1.87
CA SER A 770 17.54 -4.13 -0.42
C SER A 770 17.44 -2.67 0.01
N THR A 771 17.22 -1.76 -0.95
CA THR A 771 16.98 -0.33 -0.75
C THR A 771 15.78 0.13 -1.55
N VAL A 772 15.05 1.13 -1.07
CA VAL A 772 13.95 1.77 -1.79
C VAL A 772 14.11 3.28 -1.70
N ILE A 773 13.85 3.97 -2.82
CA ILE A 773 13.81 5.44 -2.88
C ILE A 773 12.37 5.87 -2.59
N VAL A 774 12.19 6.74 -1.61
CA VAL A 774 10.90 7.38 -1.34
C VAL A 774 10.96 8.78 -1.90
N THR A 775 10.04 9.11 -2.79
CA THR A 775 9.89 10.44 -3.38
C THR A 775 8.67 11.13 -2.78
N ILE A 776 8.89 12.25 -2.11
CA ILE A 776 7.85 13.11 -1.53
C ILE A 776 7.46 14.13 -2.61
N ASN A 777 6.17 14.20 -2.91
CA ASN A 777 5.61 15.15 -3.87
C ASN A 777 4.93 16.27 -3.09
N ASP A 778 5.53 17.45 -3.20
CA ASP A 778 5.04 18.72 -2.66
C ASP A 778 3.57 18.96 -3.10
N ASN A 779 2.73 19.30 -2.12
CA ASN A 779 1.31 19.60 -2.33
C ASN A 779 1.04 21.12 -2.46
N ASP A 780 2.06 21.96 -2.28
CA ASP A 780 1.98 23.40 -2.35
C ASP A 780 2.44 23.95 -3.71
N SER A 781 1.85 25.09 -4.08
CA SER A 781 2.21 25.81 -5.32
C SER A 781 2.77 27.20 -5.05
N VAL A 782 2.56 27.71 -3.83
CA VAL A 782 3.12 28.95 -3.29
C VAL A 782 3.27 28.78 -1.78
N ASN A 783 4.25 29.44 -1.16
CA ASN A 783 4.43 29.34 0.28
C ASN A 783 3.16 29.77 1.05
N GLY A 784 2.77 28.94 2.02
CA GLY A 784 1.56 29.06 2.81
C GLY A 784 1.79 29.64 4.21
N ALA A 785 0.75 29.51 5.04
CA ALA A 785 0.82 29.83 6.46
C ALA A 785 1.43 28.64 7.21
N ASN A 786 2.37 28.93 8.11
CA ASN A 786 3.09 27.89 8.85
C ASN A 786 2.12 26.95 9.61
N PRO A 787 2.07 25.66 9.28
CA PRO A 787 1.08 24.73 9.80
C PRO A 787 1.28 24.46 11.29
N ILE A 788 2.44 24.78 11.88
CA ILE A 788 2.65 24.72 13.34
C ILE A 788 1.71 25.63 14.13
N GLU A 789 1.08 26.61 13.47
CA GLU A 789 0.03 27.44 14.04
C GLU A 789 -1.34 26.74 14.13
N GLN A 790 -1.50 25.59 13.49
CA GLN A 790 -2.70 24.78 13.60
C GLN A 790 -2.56 23.81 14.77
N THR A 791 -3.59 23.72 15.61
CA THR A 791 -3.55 22.88 16.81
C THR A 791 -3.32 21.40 16.50
N SER A 792 -4.00 20.88 15.48
CA SER A 792 -3.87 19.48 15.04
C SER A 792 -2.46 19.14 14.60
N PHE A 793 -1.87 20.00 13.76
CA PHE A 793 -0.50 19.86 13.30
C PHE A 793 0.49 19.94 14.47
N PHE A 794 0.36 20.96 15.33
CA PHE A 794 1.20 21.13 16.52
C PHE A 794 1.20 19.88 17.40
N VAL A 795 0.02 19.32 17.69
CA VAL A 795 -0.09 18.11 18.51
C VAL A 795 0.52 16.91 17.80
N ARG A 796 0.21 16.68 16.51
CA ARG A 796 0.80 15.57 15.74
C ARG A 796 2.33 15.66 15.73
N GLN A 797 2.87 16.85 15.48
CA GLN A 797 4.30 17.07 15.41
C GLN A 797 5.01 16.76 16.73
N HIS A 798 4.34 16.96 17.88
CA HIS A 798 4.90 16.57 19.18
C HIS A 798 4.96 15.05 19.38
N TYR A 799 3.98 14.30 18.85
CA TYR A 799 4.07 12.84 18.83
C TYR A 799 5.23 12.37 17.95
N LEU A 800 5.41 12.98 16.78
CA LEU A 800 6.50 12.63 15.86
C LEU A 800 7.87 12.99 16.44
N ASP A 801 8.08 14.25 16.83
CA ASP A 801 9.37 14.75 17.27
C ASP A 801 9.82 14.14 18.60
N PHE A 802 8.89 13.84 19.51
CA PHE A 802 9.21 13.41 20.87
C PHE A 802 8.98 11.92 21.11
N LEU A 803 7.98 11.30 20.48
CA LEU A 803 7.66 9.88 20.68
C LEU A 803 8.00 9.00 19.47
N ASN A 804 8.40 9.61 18.34
CA ASN A 804 8.75 8.91 17.10
C ASN A 804 7.67 7.94 16.59
N ARG A 805 6.39 8.34 16.73
CA ARG A 805 5.20 7.60 16.28
C ARG A 805 4.04 8.53 15.96
N GLU A 806 3.09 8.06 15.16
CA GLU A 806 1.80 8.74 14.96
C GLU A 806 0.97 8.75 16.26
N PRO A 807 0.09 9.77 16.44
CA PRO A 807 -0.77 9.83 17.61
C PRO A 807 -1.87 8.77 17.53
N ASP A 808 -2.19 8.19 18.68
CA ASP A 808 -3.40 7.39 18.84
C ASP A 808 -4.63 8.31 18.86
N ALA A 809 -5.78 7.82 18.39
CA ALA A 809 -6.97 8.66 18.19
C ALA A 809 -7.43 9.36 19.49
N ASN A 810 -7.37 8.67 20.62
CA ASN A 810 -7.81 9.20 21.92
C ASN A 810 -6.85 10.28 22.44
N GLY A 811 -5.54 10.00 22.41
CA GLY A 811 -4.50 10.94 22.80
C GLY A 811 -4.50 12.18 21.90
N PHE A 812 -4.63 12.00 20.58
CA PHE A 812 -4.75 13.10 19.63
C PHE A 812 -5.92 14.01 19.98
N ALA A 813 -7.11 13.46 20.19
CA ALA A 813 -8.29 14.22 20.55
C ALA A 813 -8.11 14.94 21.91
N PHE A 814 -7.55 14.24 22.90
CA PHE A 814 -7.31 14.81 24.23
C PHE A 814 -6.42 16.05 24.16
N TRP A 815 -5.26 15.95 23.52
CA TRP A 815 -4.29 17.06 23.45
C TRP A 815 -4.79 18.23 22.60
N ASN A 816 -5.48 17.94 21.49
CA ASN A 816 -6.16 18.97 20.72
C ASN A 816 -7.16 19.75 21.58
N ASN A 817 -8.02 19.03 22.31
CA ASN A 817 -9.04 19.62 23.18
C ASN A 817 -8.46 20.49 24.30
N GLN A 818 -7.23 20.19 24.78
CA GLN A 818 -6.57 21.05 25.76
C GLN A 818 -6.33 22.46 25.22
N ILE A 819 -5.94 22.59 23.94
CA ILE A 819 -5.63 23.88 23.31
C ILE A 819 -6.91 24.53 22.78
N THR A 820 -7.77 23.79 22.07
CA THR A 820 -9.00 24.34 21.48
C THR A 820 -10.01 24.82 22.53
N SER A 821 -9.90 24.35 23.79
CA SER A 821 -10.68 24.89 24.91
C SER A 821 -10.51 26.41 25.15
N CYS A 822 -9.42 27.00 24.65
CA CYS A 822 -9.18 28.45 24.70
C CYS A 822 -9.96 29.26 23.66
N VAL A 823 -10.63 28.61 22.70
CA VAL A 823 -11.35 29.24 21.59
C VAL A 823 -10.45 30.22 20.83
N ALA A 824 -10.65 31.54 20.96
CA ALA A 824 -9.90 32.58 20.24
C ALA A 824 -8.97 33.41 21.16
N ASP A 825 -8.79 33.02 22.43
CA ASP A 825 -7.88 33.70 23.35
C ASP A 825 -6.43 33.26 23.08
N GLN A 826 -5.66 34.11 22.41
CA GLN A 826 -4.27 33.83 22.04
C GLN A 826 -3.37 33.62 23.26
N ALA A 827 -3.55 34.37 24.35
CA ALA A 827 -2.72 34.22 25.55
C ALA A 827 -2.98 32.86 26.22
N CYS A 828 -4.23 32.41 26.22
CA CYS A 828 -4.61 31.08 26.67
C CYS A 828 -3.98 30.00 25.77
N ILE A 829 -4.06 30.16 24.43
CA ILE A 829 -3.49 29.22 23.46
C ILE A 829 -1.99 29.07 23.66
N ASP A 830 -1.25 30.17 23.80
CA ASP A 830 0.20 30.15 24.00
C ASP A 830 0.58 29.37 25.27
N VAL A 831 -0.12 29.62 26.38
CA VAL A 831 0.09 28.89 27.64
C VAL A 831 -0.27 27.41 27.49
N LYS A 832 -1.37 27.08 26.81
CA LYS A 832 -1.76 25.69 26.57
C LYS A 832 -0.77 24.95 25.69
N ARG A 833 -0.23 25.58 24.64
CA ARG A 833 0.83 25.00 23.80
C ARG A 833 2.08 24.66 24.60
N ILE A 834 2.54 25.58 25.46
CA ILE A 834 3.68 25.34 26.35
C ILE A 834 3.41 24.15 27.28
N ASN A 835 2.22 24.11 27.89
CA ASN A 835 1.86 23.05 28.84
C ASN A 835 1.69 21.69 28.16
N VAL A 836 0.99 21.63 27.02
CA VAL A 836 0.81 20.41 26.24
C VAL A 836 2.18 19.90 25.81
N SER A 837 3.03 20.77 25.29
CA SER A 837 4.35 20.38 24.85
C SER A 837 5.23 19.82 25.96
N ALA A 838 5.31 20.52 27.09
CA ALA A 838 6.05 20.04 28.24
C ALA A 838 5.51 18.69 28.76
N ALA A 839 4.19 18.46 28.66
CA ALA A 839 3.58 17.22 29.12
C ALA A 839 4.06 15.98 28.36
N PHE A 840 4.51 16.09 27.11
CA PHE A 840 5.11 14.96 26.39
C PHE A 840 6.40 14.50 27.05
N PHE A 841 7.32 15.42 27.37
CA PHE A 841 8.56 15.09 28.08
C PHE A 841 8.31 14.55 29.49
N LEU A 842 7.24 14.99 30.13
CA LEU A 842 6.84 14.53 31.46
C LEU A 842 5.98 13.25 31.44
N SER A 843 5.56 12.81 30.26
CA SER A 843 4.69 11.62 30.13
C SER A 843 5.42 10.36 30.60
N ILE A 844 4.64 9.39 31.08
CA ILE A 844 5.19 8.07 31.44
C ILE A 844 5.88 7.46 30.23
N GLU A 845 5.29 7.60 29.04
CA GLU A 845 5.84 7.08 27.80
C GLU A 845 7.26 7.59 27.55
N PHE A 846 7.46 8.91 27.56
CA PHE A 846 8.79 9.50 27.30
C PHE A 846 9.79 9.23 28.43
N GLN A 847 9.32 9.20 29.69
CA GLN A 847 10.18 8.87 30.84
C GLN A 847 10.74 7.44 30.76
N GLU A 848 9.92 6.51 30.29
CA GLU A 848 10.26 5.09 30.21
C GLU A 848 10.85 4.68 28.85
N THR A 849 10.89 5.59 27.88
CA THR A 849 11.51 5.40 26.55
C THR A 849 12.72 6.34 26.40
N GLY A 850 12.53 7.59 25.98
CA GLY A 850 13.61 8.55 25.68
C GLY A 850 14.56 8.79 26.85
N TYR A 851 14.04 9.09 28.04
CA TYR A 851 14.92 9.27 29.21
C TYR A 851 15.58 7.97 29.67
N LEU A 852 14.96 6.80 29.43
CA LEU A 852 15.63 5.54 29.71
C LEU A 852 16.80 5.30 28.76
N VAL A 853 16.64 5.59 27.46
CA VAL A 853 17.71 5.47 26.46
C VAL A 853 18.90 6.36 26.82
N GLU A 854 18.66 7.64 27.11
CA GLU A 854 19.73 8.57 27.54
C GLU A 854 20.50 8.00 28.75
N ARG A 855 19.77 7.55 29.78
CA ARG A 855 20.36 6.96 30.99
C ARG A 855 21.11 5.65 30.74
N LEU A 856 20.68 4.84 29.77
CA LEU A 856 21.39 3.62 29.37
C LEU A 856 22.75 3.96 28.74
N TYR A 857 22.83 4.98 27.89
CA TYR A 857 24.11 5.45 27.34
C TYR A 857 24.99 6.05 28.42
N LYS A 858 24.44 6.90 29.29
CA LYS A 858 25.16 7.53 30.38
C LYS A 858 25.73 6.50 31.37
N SER A 859 24.93 5.53 31.82
CA SER A 859 25.42 4.45 32.69
C SER A 859 26.43 3.52 32.00
N SER A 860 26.34 3.36 30.68
CA SER A 860 27.26 2.51 29.91
C SER A 860 28.57 3.17 29.53
N TYR A 861 28.60 4.48 29.29
CA TYR A 861 29.77 5.14 28.70
C TYR A 861 30.19 6.44 29.41
N GLY A 862 29.44 6.91 30.40
CA GLY A 862 29.72 8.15 31.11
C GLY A 862 29.36 9.40 30.30
N ASP A 863 30.07 10.49 30.57
CA ASP A 863 29.95 11.74 29.80
C ASP A 863 31.01 11.83 28.70
N ALA A 864 30.67 12.50 27.61
CA ALA A 864 31.67 13.10 26.73
C ALA A 864 32.13 14.45 27.30
N ILE A 865 33.23 14.99 26.74
CA ILE A 865 33.72 16.33 27.08
C ILE A 865 33.46 17.26 25.89
N GLY A 866 32.69 18.32 26.13
CA GLY A 866 32.37 19.35 25.15
C GLY A 866 33.10 20.66 25.45
N THR A 867 33.27 21.51 24.43
CA THR A 867 33.73 22.89 24.60
C THR A 867 32.52 23.81 24.67
N SER A 868 32.51 24.78 25.58
CA SER A 868 31.54 25.88 25.64
C SER A 868 32.30 27.21 25.58
N ASN A 869 31.80 28.14 24.78
CA ASN A 869 32.22 29.53 24.73
C ASN A 869 31.18 30.46 25.36
N PHE A 870 30.19 29.92 26.08
CA PHE A 870 29.26 30.72 26.87
C PHE A 870 29.99 31.29 28.08
N GLY A 871 30.31 32.58 28.02
CA GLY A 871 31.24 33.22 28.95
C GLY A 871 32.70 32.91 28.58
N PRO A 872 33.61 32.69 29.55
CA PRO A 872 34.95 32.23 29.25
C PRO A 872 34.94 30.81 28.66
N THR A 873 35.78 30.56 27.64
CA THR A 873 35.94 29.22 27.06
C THR A 873 36.29 28.19 28.13
N HIS A 874 35.51 27.12 28.24
CA HIS A 874 35.73 26.04 29.19
C HIS A 874 35.26 24.69 28.63
N GLN A 875 35.69 23.61 29.28
CA GLN A 875 35.22 22.26 28.99
C GLN A 875 34.13 21.87 29.98
N LEU A 876 33.09 21.20 29.53
CA LEU A 876 32.01 20.70 30.38
C LEU A 876 31.63 19.25 30.05
N PRO A 877 31.16 18.46 31.04
CA PRO A 877 30.59 17.14 30.79
C PRO A 877 29.27 17.25 30.02
N VAL A 878 29.17 16.57 28.88
CA VAL A 878 27.98 16.55 28.02
C VAL A 878 27.51 15.11 27.79
N PRO A 879 26.20 14.89 27.54
CA PRO A 879 25.69 13.57 27.19
C PRO A 879 26.44 12.97 26.00
N VAL A 880 26.77 11.68 26.11
CA VAL A 880 27.57 10.96 25.10
C VAL A 880 26.72 10.49 23.90
N ILE A 881 25.41 10.34 24.11
CA ILE A 881 24.46 9.89 23.10
C ILE A 881 24.24 10.95 22.02
N ARG A 882 24.09 10.51 20.77
CA ARG A 882 23.78 11.35 19.62
C ARG A 882 22.39 11.10 19.07
N LEU A 883 21.83 12.08 18.35
CA LEU A 883 20.45 12.01 17.84
C LEU A 883 20.19 10.74 17.01
N ASN A 884 21.13 10.39 16.14
CA ASN A 884 21.04 9.21 15.26
C ASN A 884 21.11 7.87 16.02
N GLU A 885 21.65 7.86 17.24
CA GLU A 885 21.59 6.72 18.16
C GLU A 885 20.27 6.75 18.95
N PHE A 886 19.84 7.93 19.39
CA PHE A 886 18.68 8.14 20.25
C PHE A 886 17.34 7.77 19.61
N LEU A 887 17.08 8.23 18.39
CA LEU A 887 15.79 8.05 17.72
C LEU A 887 15.42 6.58 17.47
N PRO A 888 16.27 5.73 16.84
CA PRO A 888 15.93 4.33 16.63
C PRO A 888 15.84 3.55 17.94
N ASP A 889 16.71 3.83 18.92
CA ASP A 889 16.69 3.16 20.22
C ASP A 889 15.40 3.46 21.01
N THR A 890 14.95 4.71 20.97
CA THR A 890 13.70 5.13 21.62
C THR A 890 12.49 4.48 20.95
N GLN A 891 12.48 4.44 19.61
CA GLN A 891 11.41 3.82 18.82
C GLN A 891 11.28 2.32 19.13
N GLN A 892 12.40 1.60 19.28
CA GLN A 892 12.38 0.18 19.62
C GLN A 892 11.74 -0.09 20.98
N ILE A 893 11.99 0.77 21.99
CA ILE A 893 11.34 0.63 23.30
C ILE A 893 9.85 1.00 23.23
N GLY A 894 9.49 2.06 22.48
CA GLY A 894 8.12 2.55 22.35
C GLY A 894 7.22 1.73 21.42
N GLN A 895 7.76 0.72 20.70
CA GLN A 895 7.03 0.00 19.66
C GLN A 895 5.74 -0.66 20.18
N GLY A 896 4.59 -0.23 19.66
CA GLY A 896 3.28 -0.78 20.04
C GLY A 896 2.80 -0.37 21.45
N VAL A 897 3.46 0.58 22.10
CA VAL A 897 3.07 1.10 23.42
C VAL A 897 2.08 2.24 23.24
N VAL A 898 0.87 2.08 23.78
CA VAL A 898 -0.11 3.16 23.92
C VAL A 898 -0.52 3.24 25.38
N VAL A 899 -0.05 4.26 26.09
CA VAL A 899 -0.27 4.38 27.54
C VAL A 899 -1.76 4.52 27.84
N GLY A 900 -2.27 3.62 28.69
CA GLY A 900 -3.68 3.57 29.08
C GLY A 900 -4.51 2.51 28.33
N GLU A 901 -3.99 1.89 27.28
CA GLU A 901 -4.62 0.74 26.64
C GLU A 901 -4.39 -0.56 27.42
N SER A 902 -5.35 -1.47 27.43
CA SER A 902 -5.22 -2.72 28.20
C SER A 902 -3.94 -3.51 27.82
N GLY A 903 -3.02 -3.69 28.78
CA GLY A 903 -1.80 -4.50 28.60
C GLY A 903 -0.56 -3.72 28.14
N TRP A 904 -0.65 -2.40 27.99
CA TRP A 904 0.46 -1.55 27.52
C TRP A 904 1.74 -1.67 28.39
N GLU A 905 1.61 -1.85 29.70
CA GLU A 905 2.75 -1.98 30.61
C GLU A 905 3.58 -3.22 30.29
N GLN A 906 2.92 -4.33 29.91
CA GLN A 906 3.59 -5.57 29.57
C GLN A 906 4.33 -5.46 28.23
N VAL A 907 3.74 -4.74 27.25
CA VAL A 907 4.39 -4.46 25.97
C VAL A 907 5.66 -3.64 26.21
N LEU A 908 5.55 -2.54 26.96
CA LEU A 908 6.69 -1.71 27.30
C LEU A 908 7.79 -2.49 28.05
N GLU A 909 7.40 -3.32 29.01
CA GLU A 909 8.33 -4.16 29.77
C GLU A 909 9.07 -5.15 28.87
N ASN A 910 8.37 -5.82 27.96
CA ASN A 910 8.97 -6.74 27.00
C ASN A 910 9.95 -6.01 26.07
N ASN A 911 9.56 -4.84 25.55
CA ASN A 911 10.38 -4.04 24.67
C ASN A 911 11.68 -3.60 25.35
N LYS A 912 11.61 -3.12 26.60
CA LYS A 912 12.80 -2.77 27.39
C LYS A 912 13.74 -3.95 27.56
N GLN A 913 13.22 -5.12 27.91
CA GLN A 913 14.04 -6.32 28.09
C GLN A 913 14.74 -6.73 26.79
N ALA A 914 14.00 -6.77 25.67
CA ALA A 914 14.53 -7.11 24.37
C ALA A 914 15.60 -6.11 23.91
N PHE A 915 15.29 -4.81 23.99
CA PHE A 915 16.21 -3.73 23.62
C PHE A 915 17.52 -3.81 24.42
N ILE A 916 17.46 -3.92 25.74
CA ILE A 916 18.67 -3.92 26.58
C ILE A 916 19.48 -5.19 26.37
N ALA A 917 18.83 -6.33 26.11
CA ALA A 917 19.51 -7.57 25.74
C ALA A 917 20.31 -7.42 24.43
N GLU A 918 19.78 -6.71 23.43
CA GLU A 918 20.49 -6.37 22.21
C GLU A 918 21.61 -5.34 22.46
N PHE A 919 21.30 -4.30 23.24
CA PHE A 919 22.22 -3.20 23.55
C PHE A 919 23.55 -3.69 24.15
N VAL A 920 23.50 -4.63 25.11
CA VAL A 920 24.72 -5.18 25.75
C VAL A 920 25.56 -6.07 24.83
N GLN A 921 25.04 -6.43 23.66
CA GLN A 921 25.75 -7.19 22.64
C GLN A 921 26.40 -6.31 21.57
N ARG A 922 26.08 -5.00 21.54
CA ARG A 922 26.69 -4.05 20.60
C ARG A 922 28.22 -4.03 20.75
N SER A 923 28.93 -3.84 19.64
CA SER A 923 30.40 -3.82 19.62
C SER A 923 31.00 -2.77 20.56
N ARG A 924 30.39 -1.58 20.61
CA ARG A 924 30.77 -0.50 21.53
C ARG A 924 30.66 -0.93 23.00
N PHE A 925 29.59 -1.65 23.36
CA PHE A 925 29.36 -2.13 24.72
C PHE A 925 30.33 -3.25 25.10
N THR A 926 30.46 -4.26 24.23
CA THR A 926 31.34 -5.41 24.48
C THR A 926 32.83 -5.03 24.49
N THR A 927 33.21 -3.98 23.77
CA THR A 927 34.56 -3.37 23.84
C THR A 927 34.80 -2.66 25.17
N ALA A 928 33.82 -1.88 25.65
CA ALA A 928 33.92 -1.19 26.94
C ALA A 928 33.92 -2.18 28.13
N TYR A 929 33.22 -3.31 27.99
CA TYR A 929 33.03 -4.32 29.04
C TYR A 929 33.43 -5.72 28.59
N PRO A 930 34.74 -6.07 28.60
CA PRO A 930 35.21 -7.41 28.29
C PRO A 930 34.54 -8.48 29.15
N THR A 931 34.21 -9.64 28.59
CA THR A 931 33.59 -10.78 29.31
C THR A 931 34.47 -11.37 30.42
N THR A 932 35.74 -10.98 30.45
CA THR A 932 36.72 -11.32 31.49
C THR A 932 36.62 -10.45 32.74
N MET A 933 35.90 -9.31 32.70
CA MET A 933 35.68 -8.49 33.89
C MET A 933 34.89 -9.25 34.96
N THR A 934 35.24 -9.07 36.23
CA THR A 934 34.44 -9.62 37.34
C THR A 934 33.07 -8.93 37.41
N SER A 935 32.07 -9.65 37.93
CA SER A 935 30.71 -9.12 38.09
C SER A 935 30.68 -7.84 38.94
N ALA A 936 31.53 -7.77 39.98
CA ALA A 936 31.68 -6.58 40.80
C ALA A 936 32.31 -5.41 40.04
N GLN A 937 33.40 -5.63 39.29
CA GLN A 937 34.03 -4.59 38.48
C GLN A 937 33.09 -4.03 37.40
N PHE A 938 32.29 -4.90 36.79
CA PHE A 938 31.28 -4.49 35.82
C PHE A 938 30.24 -3.55 36.46
N VAL A 939 29.64 -3.96 37.59
CA VAL A 939 28.65 -3.14 38.30
C VAL A 939 29.25 -1.83 38.81
N ASP A 940 30.47 -1.85 39.34
CA ASP A 940 31.16 -0.65 39.80
C ASP A 940 31.45 0.34 38.67
N ALA A 941 31.82 -0.17 37.48
CA ALA A 941 32.03 0.67 36.31
C ALA A 941 30.73 1.37 35.87
N LEU A 942 29.60 0.66 35.88
CA LEU A 942 28.30 1.25 35.56
C LEU A 942 27.94 2.39 36.52
N PHE A 943 28.04 2.18 37.84
CA PHE A 943 27.77 3.23 38.84
C PHE A 943 28.78 4.37 38.78
N THR A 944 30.04 4.09 38.44
CA THR A 944 31.05 5.14 38.24
C THR A 944 30.63 6.09 37.12
N ASN A 945 30.09 5.56 36.02
CA ASN A 945 29.65 6.37 34.89
C ASN A 945 28.42 7.25 35.19
N THR A 946 27.53 6.81 36.09
CA THR A 946 26.35 7.61 36.50
C THR A 946 26.72 8.76 37.44
N GLY A 947 27.84 8.66 38.16
CA GLY A 947 28.23 9.62 39.19
C GLY A 947 27.46 9.48 40.51
N VAL A 948 26.56 8.48 40.62
CA VAL A 948 25.82 8.16 41.85
C VAL A 948 26.58 7.11 42.65
N THR A 949 26.68 7.31 43.97
CA THR A 949 27.21 6.30 44.87
C THR A 949 26.07 5.38 45.37
N PRO A 950 26.01 4.09 44.98
CA PRO A 950 24.94 3.20 45.43
C PRO A 950 25.09 2.84 46.91
N SER A 951 23.97 2.49 47.55
CA SER A 951 24.03 1.86 48.88
C SER A 951 24.67 0.47 48.80
N ALA A 952 25.25 -0.02 49.90
CA ALA A 952 25.86 -1.35 49.93
C ALA A 952 24.86 -2.48 49.58
N SER A 953 23.61 -2.35 50.01
CA SER A 953 22.52 -3.28 49.68
C SER A 953 22.15 -3.24 48.20
N GLU A 954 22.06 -2.04 47.62
CA GLU A 954 21.73 -1.85 46.22
C GLU A 954 22.83 -2.44 45.32
N ARG A 955 24.08 -2.05 45.57
CA ARG A 955 25.24 -2.60 44.85
C ARG A 955 25.25 -4.13 44.88
N THR A 956 24.99 -4.72 46.05
CA THR A 956 24.91 -6.17 46.21
C THR A 956 23.77 -6.77 45.40
N SER A 957 22.59 -6.13 45.37
CA SER A 957 21.44 -6.60 44.60
C SER A 957 21.71 -6.64 43.09
N VAL A 958 22.44 -5.66 42.54
CA VAL A 958 22.81 -5.63 41.12
C VAL A 958 23.86 -6.70 40.81
N ILE A 959 24.84 -6.92 41.69
CA ILE A 959 25.83 -8.01 41.53
C ILE A 959 25.15 -9.39 41.56
N ASN A 960 24.08 -9.55 42.36
CA ASN A 960 23.35 -10.81 42.46
C ASN A 960 22.61 -11.21 41.18
N GLU A 961 22.42 -10.30 40.21
CA GLU A 961 21.88 -10.64 38.88
C GLU A 961 22.71 -11.68 38.13
N PHE A 962 24.00 -11.81 38.49
CA PHE A 962 24.95 -12.78 37.93
C PHE A 962 24.92 -14.14 38.65
N GLY A 963 24.04 -14.35 39.65
CA GLY A 963 23.86 -15.66 40.30
C GLY A 963 25.13 -16.23 40.97
N GLY A 964 26.08 -15.38 41.35
CA GLY A 964 27.37 -15.79 41.92
C GLY A 964 28.46 -16.11 40.89
N ALA A 965 28.25 -15.84 39.60
CA ALA A 965 29.28 -15.97 38.57
C ALA A 965 30.48 -15.06 38.88
N SER A 966 31.70 -15.58 38.67
CA SER A 966 32.95 -14.86 38.93
C SER A 966 33.26 -13.79 37.89
N THR A 967 32.72 -13.92 36.68
CA THR A 967 32.87 -12.96 35.58
C THR A 967 31.51 -12.50 35.07
N SER A 968 31.53 -11.38 34.36
CA SER A 968 30.36 -10.79 33.72
C SER A 968 29.99 -11.48 32.40
N ALA A 969 30.44 -12.70 32.11
CA ALA A 969 30.25 -13.33 30.80
C ALA A 969 28.78 -13.62 30.42
N ASP A 970 27.86 -13.69 31.40
CA ASP A 970 26.43 -13.88 31.15
C ASP A 970 25.80 -12.59 30.59
N THR A 971 25.47 -12.61 29.29
CA THR A 971 24.83 -11.50 28.57
C THR A 971 23.48 -11.10 29.16
N SER A 972 22.67 -12.07 29.59
CA SER A 972 21.36 -11.79 30.17
C SER A 972 21.49 -11.12 31.55
N ALA A 973 22.49 -11.54 32.34
CA ALA A 973 22.81 -10.88 33.61
C ALA A 973 23.34 -9.45 33.41
N ARG A 974 24.18 -9.22 32.39
CA ARG A 974 24.62 -7.86 32.00
C ARG A 974 23.43 -6.95 31.70
N ALA A 975 22.48 -7.44 30.91
CA ALA A 975 21.29 -6.68 30.54
C ALA A 975 20.46 -6.28 31.76
N ARG A 976 20.18 -7.23 32.67
CA ARG A 976 19.43 -6.95 33.91
C ARG A 976 20.19 -6.01 34.84
N ALA A 977 21.50 -6.16 34.98
CA ALA A 977 22.33 -5.30 35.80
C ALA A 977 22.38 -3.86 35.27
N LEU A 978 22.62 -3.68 33.97
CA LEU A 978 22.60 -2.36 33.30
C LEU A 978 21.25 -1.68 33.49
N ARG A 979 20.15 -2.41 33.26
CA ARG A 979 18.80 -1.89 33.43
C ARG A 979 18.57 -1.36 34.84
N ARG A 980 18.91 -2.14 35.88
CA ARG A 980 18.75 -1.72 37.28
C ARG A 980 19.50 -0.43 37.59
N VAL A 981 20.71 -0.27 37.05
CA VAL A 981 21.51 0.95 37.23
C VAL A 981 20.87 2.13 36.51
N ALA A 982 20.41 1.96 35.27
CA ALA A 982 19.76 3.01 34.48
C ALA A 982 18.41 3.46 35.06
N GLU A 983 17.64 2.54 35.65
CA GLU A 983 16.35 2.81 36.31
C GLU A 983 16.51 3.23 37.79
N ASN A 984 17.74 3.42 38.30
CA ASN A 984 17.95 3.92 39.66
C ASN A 984 17.33 5.32 39.84
N SER A 985 16.53 5.49 40.90
CA SER A 985 15.76 6.72 41.13
C SER A 985 16.62 7.95 41.43
N SER A 986 17.74 7.77 42.15
CA SER A 986 18.67 8.87 42.45
C SER A 986 19.41 9.32 41.19
N PHE A 987 19.79 8.37 40.33
CA PHE A 987 20.39 8.66 39.03
C PHE A 987 19.41 9.36 38.11
N ALA A 988 18.18 8.86 38.00
CA ALA A 988 17.11 9.50 37.23
C ALA A 988 16.89 10.96 37.65
N GLN A 989 16.83 11.22 38.97
CA GLN A 989 16.65 12.56 39.51
C GLN A 989 17.86 13.47 39.26
N GLN A 990 19.08 12.93 39.32
CA GLN A 990 20.30 13.70 39.06
C GLN A 990 20.44 14.12 37.60
N GLU A 991 20.06 13.23 36.67
CA GLU A 991 20.28 13.45 35.23
C GLU A 991 19.15 14.26 34.56
N ILE A 992 17.97 14.36 35.19
CA ILE A 992 16.75 14.88 34.56
C ILE A 992 16.92 16.25 33.88
N ASN A 993 17.65 17.19 34.49
CA ASN A 993 17.82 18.52 33.91
C ASN A 993 18.72 18.49 32.66
N ARG A 994 19.80 17.69 32.67
CA ARG A 994 20.72 17.54 31.53
C ARG A 994 20.01 16.87 30.37
N ALA A 995 19.30 15.77 30.67
CA ALA A 995 18.48 15.08 29.70
C ALA A 995 17.37 15.99 29.16
N PHE A 996 16.64 16.73 30.01
CA PHE A 996 15.56 17.63 29.56
C PHE A 996 16.06 18.70 28.57
N VAL A 997 17.23 19.30 28.81
CA VAL A 997 17.87 20.24 27.88
C VAL A 997 18.27 19.55 26.58
N LEU A 998 18.90 18.38 26.65
CA LEU A 998 19.27 17.60 25.46
C LEU A 998 18.04 17.29 24.59
N MET A 999 16.91 16.93 25.21
CA MET A 999 15.68 16.63 24.50
C MET A 999 15.03 17.83 23.82
N GLN A 1000 15.38 19.06 24.21
CA GLN A 1000 14.97 20.23 23.44
C GLN A 1000 15.66 20.28 22.06
N TYR A 1001 16.94 19.91 22.01
CA TYR A 1001 17.70 19.82 20.75
C TYR A 1001 17.27 18.62 19.92
N PHE A 1002 17.10 17.46 20.54
CA PHE A 1002 16.69 16.24 19.82
C PHE A 1002 15.25 16.30 19.33
N GLY A 1003 14.33 16.84 20.13
CA GLY A 1003 12.93 16.96 19.78
C GLY A 1003 12.67 18.10 18.79
N TYR A 1004 12.84 19.35 19.23
CA TYR A 1004 12.47 20.50 18.41
C TYR A 1004 13.44 20.75 17.26
N LEU A 1005 14.74 20.74 17.54
CA LEU A 1005 15.72 21.19 16.54
C LEU A 1005 16.20 20.04 15.64
N ARG A 1006 15.93 18.79 16.06
CA ARG A 1006 16.28 17.56 15.35
C ARG A 1006 17.77 17.53 14.98
N ARG A 1007 18.65 17.94 15.91
CA ARG A 1007 20.11 17.89 15.76
C ARG A 1007 20.83 17.70 17.09
N ASN A 1008 22.14 17.43 17.07
CA ASN A 1008 22.94 17.47 18.30
C ASN A 1008 23.19 18.93 18.74
N PRO A 1009 23.39 19.19 20.03
CA PRO A 1009 23.57 20.56 20.53
C PRO A 1009 24.79 21.31 19.97
N ASN A 1010 25.74 20.61 19.37
CA ASN A 1010 26.97 21.15 18.79
C ASN A 1010 27.01 21.04 17.26
N ASP A 1011 25.91 20.66 16.63
CA ASP A 1011 25.77 20.68 15.18
C ASP A 1011 25.32 22.09 14.72
N THR A 1012 25.66 22.45 13.48
CA THR A 1012 25.24 23.70 12.83
C THR A 1012 23.74 23.98 13.08
N PRO A 1013 23.35 25.22 13.43
CA PRO A 1013 24.13 26.48 13.40
C PRO A 1013 25.10 26.68 14.56
N ASP A 1014 25.07 25.83 15.59
CA ASP A 1014 26.08 25.86 16.65
C ASP A 1014 27.39 25.23 16.17
N SER A 1015 28.51 25.59 16.79
CA SER A 1015 29.82 24.96 16.54
C SER A 1015 30.43 24.32 17.78
N ASP A 1016 29.73 24.43 18.92
CA ASP A 1016 30.15 24.02 20.25
C ASP A 1016 28.92 23.81 21.16
N TYR A 1017 29.11 23.63 22.46
CA TYR A 1017 28.02 23.39 23.41
C TYR A 1017 27.53 24.64 24.16
N SER A 1018 27.81 25.85 23.66
CA SER A 1018 27.45 27.11 24.35
C SER A 1018 25.95 27.23 24.58
N GLY A 1019 25.13 26.86 23.60
CA GLY A 1019 23.66 26.88 23.74
C GLY A 1019 23.18 25.89 24.81
N TYR A 1020 23.72 24.68 24.81
CA TYR A 1020 23.39 23.64 25.80
C TYR A 1020 23.77 24.09 27.21
N ASP A 1021 24.97 24.65 27.37
CA ASP A 1021 25.49 25.17 28.64
C ASP A 1021 24.63 26.31 29.18
N PHE A 1022 24.28 27.28 28.33
CA PHE A 1022 23.36 28.37 28.68
C PHE A 1022 22.02 27.84 29.22
N TRP A 1023 21.38 26.93 28.48
CA TRP A 1023 20.07 26.41 28.85
C TRP A 1023 20.11 25.55 30.11
N LEU A 1024 21.15 24.72 30.27
CA LEU A 1024 21.36 23.94 31.48
C LEU A 1024 21.58 24.85 32.70
N GLY A 1025 22.41 25.88 32.57
CA GLY A 1025 22.62 26.88 33.61
C GLY A 1025 21.32 27.59 34.01
N LYS A 1026 20.54 28.02 33.01
CA LYS A 1026 19.25 28.70 33.22
C LYS A 1026 18.23 27.78 33.90
N LEU A 1027 18.10 26.53 33.48
CA LEU A 1027 17.18 25.57 34.10
C LEU A 1027 17.55 25.27 35.56
N ASN A 1028 18.84 25.10 35.83
CA ASN A 1028 19.35 24.87 37.18
C ASN A 1028 19.12 26.08 38.10
N GLN A 1029 19.25 27.30 37.59
CA GLN A 1029 18.95 28.53 38.35
C GLN A 1029 17.51 28.54 38.90
N PHE A 1030 16.56 27.97 38.17
CA PHE A 1030 15.15 27.86 38.58
C PHE A 1030 14.79 26.48 39.16
N GLY A 1031 15.79 25.70 39.60
CA GLY A 1031 15.56 24.42 40.26
C GLY A 1031 14.85 23.37 39.39
N GLY A 1032 15.08 23.39 38.07
CA GLY A 1032 14.39 22.49 37.13
C GLY A 1032 13.03 22.98 36.65
N ASN A 1033 12.56 24.15 37.09
CA ASN A 1033 11.28 24.69 36.64
C ASN A 1033 11.39 25.27 35.22
N PHE A 1034 11.02 24.46 34.22
CA PHE A 1034 11.08 24.83 32.80
C PHE A 1034 10.17 26.01 32.42
N VAL A 1035 9.09 26.25 33.18
CA VAL A 1035 8.18 27.38 32.96
C VAL A 1035 8.87 28.68 33.34
N ASN A 1036 9.45 28.75 34.55
CA ASN A 1036 10.20 29.93 35.00
C ASN A 1036 11.49 30.15 34.20
N ALA A 1037 12.11 29.08 33.71
CA ALA A 1037 13.24 29.16 32.80
C ALA A 1037 12.83 29.61 31.37
N GLU A 1038 11.53 29.66 31.07
CA GLU A 1038 10.94 29.89 29.74
C GLU A 1038 11.51 28.98 28.65
N MET A 1039 11.97 27.78 29.03
CA MET A 1039 12.74 26.91 28.14
C MET A 1039 11.89 26.39 26.99
N VAL A 1040 10.83 25.65 27.31
CA VAL A 1040 9.89 25.08 26.32
C VAL A 1040 9.34 26.17 25.40
N LYS A 1041 8.95 27.32 25.98
CA LYS A 1041 8.49 28.49 25.23
C LYS A 1041 9.52 28.95 24.20
N ALA A 1042 10.79 29.09 24.60
CA ALA A 1042 11.85 29.58 23.73
C ALA A 1042 12.11 28.66 22.53
N PHE A 1043 12.02 27.33 22.70
CA PHE A 1043 12.18 26.38 21.60
C PHE A 1043 10.95 26.38 20.67
N ILE A 1044 9.72 26.40 21.20
CA ILE A 1044 8.48 26.49 20.40
C ILE A 1044 8.48 27.74 19.50
N VAL A 1045 8.92 28.89 20.03
CA VAL A 1045 8.94 30.16 19.26
C VAL A 1045 10.24 30.39 18.51
N SER A 1046 11.20 29.46 18.59
CA SER A 1046 12.49 29.63 17.91
C SER A 1046 12.30 29.65 16.40
N GLY A 1047 13.05 30.51 15.71
CA GLY A 1047 13.06 30.54 14.25
C GLY A 1047 13.44 29.18 13.67
N GLU A 1048 14.43 28.51 14.30
CA GLU A 1048 14.91 27.20 13.87
C GLU A 1048 13.82 26.11 13.92
N TYR A 1049 12.97 26.07 14.95
CA TYR A 1049 11.85 25.11 14.99
C TYR A 1049 10.76 25.46 13.98
N ARG A 1050 10.37 26.73 13.90
CA ARG A 1050 9.26 27.16 13.05
C ARG A 1050 9.59 27.04 11.55
N GLN A 1051 10.82 27.36 11.18
CA GLN A 1051 11.30 27.28 9.79
C GLN A 1051 11.38 25.84 9.26
N ARG A 1052 11.18 24.82 10.10
CA ARG A 1052 10.99 23.44 9.65
C ARG A 1052 9.69 23.22 8.89
N PHE A 1053 8.70 24.10 9.06
CA PHE A 1053 7.35 23.87 8.54
C PHE A 1053 6.83 25.01 7.67
N GLY A 1054 7.55 26.14 7.58
CA GLY A 1054 7.10 27.29 6.81
C GLY A 1054 7.79 28.60 7.16
N PRO A 1055 7.58 29.64 6.33
CA PRO A 1055 8.26 30.93 6.43
C PRO A 1055 7.96 31.75 7.71
#